data_AF-A0A0M9E4F7-F1
#
_entry.id   AF-A0A0M9E4F7-F1
#
_cell.length_a   1.000
_cell.length_b   1.000
_cell.length_c   1.000
_cell.angle_alpha   90.00
_cell.angle_beta   90.00
_cell.angle_gamma   90.00
#
_symmetry.space_group_name_H-M   'P 1'
#
loop_
_entity.id
_entity.type
_entity.pdbx_description
1 polymer ?
#
loop_
_entity_poly.entity_id
_entity_poly.type
_entity_poly.pdbx_seq_one_letter_code
_entity_poly.pdbx_strand_id
1 'polypeptide(L)'
;MSVDPNISILLVEDSGIMRKMEMSVLKSVGFNNVVEAEDGNDAIFKLESNPIDIVLSDWNMPNMSGYDLLIWVRNSNKFSKLPFVMATGRGEKKEIAKASKAGVSSFITKPFGPEELKAKIEEAFSEKKAENLPEAVFKPQYGASGKPLIKIAHIQITDHIILGALKHLIDSGKISPKNFELETQCMSSWNPVAKALEDKTIEGAFVLAPIAMDLFAYGTKIKLVLFAHKGGSIIVKNRKGEKFRKPYENYFKNKSFYIPHTMSIHNMMAHMFFSNIGLKPGVAGDSNVDVSFEVTPPVKMPEFLSNNENACGFMVAEPIGTKSIAGGIAEQIGLSSELWENHPCCVVAIQEEFIERFPDAVQELTECLVEAGQFVDQKPGIAAEVGVAFLDPKKILGLRVPLLKNVLSDPLGIKTNDLYPVKADLEKIQRYLHDKMNLGSIIDLNKFVDLRFADQACQEGASSSLGSIFHEGPKKSLELLDRLILEQENMAAKSTLDKVGKYLTLSLGEREFGIDISKIREIIGITTFRTIPNTPQAVRGVINLRGRVISIVDLRLKLNMPEIEYNDRTCIIVIEIQGKKGQDVIGVVVDAVSEVSNVKAEDIEEPPNTGLEMNTDHILAMAKNPDNASVKILLDIDRILTR
;
A
#
# COMPACT_ATOMS: atom_id res chain seq x y z
N MET A 1 23.21 -29.22 3.33
CA MET A 1 23.69 -29.76 2.05
C MET A 1 23.15 -28.85 0.97
N SER A 2 23.98 -28.36 0.05
CA SER A 2 23.51 -27.58 -1.10
C SER A 2 22.95 -28.55 -2.16
N VAL A 3 21.72 -28.35 -2.60
CA VAL A 3 21.11 -29.10 -3.72
C VAL A 3 21.91 -28.86 -5.00
N ASP A 4 22.05 -29.90 -5.84
CA ASP A 4 22.76 -29.81 -7.12
C ASP A 4 22.04 -28.81 -8.05
N PRO A 5 22.70 -27.75 -8.55
CA PRO A 5 22.07 -26.79 -9.44
C PRO A 5 21.64 -27.37 -10.81
N ASN A 6 22.07 -28.59 -11.16
CA ASN A 6 21.75 -29.24 -12.44
C ASN A 6 20.46 -30.10 -12.41
N ILE A 7 19.79 -30.20 -11.27
CA ILE A 7 18.52 -30.94 -11.16
C ILE A 7 17.50 -30.43 -12.19
N SER A 8 16.68 -31.34 -12.71
CA SER A 8 15.58 -30.98 -13.61
C SER A 8 14.33 -30.64 -12.80
N ILE A 9 13.88 -29.39 -12.93
CA ILE A 9 12.71 -28.86 -12.25
C ILE A 9 11.54 -28.78 -13.24
N LEU A 10 10.42 -29.44 -12.93
CA LEU A 10 9.16 -29.20 -13.64
C LEU A 10 8.42 -28.04 -12.97
N LEU A 11 8.36 -26.89 -13.63
CA LEU A 11 7.60 -25.72 -13.21
C LEU A 11 6.21 -25.76 -13.85
N VAL A 12 5.15 -25.83 -13.03
CA VAL A 12 3.76 -25.89 -13.47
C VAL A 12 3.02 -24.63 -13.02
N GLU A 13 2.63 -23.79 -13.98
CA GLU A 13 2.05 -22.45 -13.73
C GLU A 13 1.25 -22.01 -14.96
N ASP A 14 -0.02 -21.60 -14.77
CA ASP A 14 -0.93 -21.25 -15.86
C ASP A 14 -0.75 -19.80 -16.34
N SER A 15 -0.33 -18.90 -15.46
CA SER A 15 -0.01 -17.52 -15.83
C SER A 15 1.35 -17.43 -16.50
N GLY A 16 1.36 -17.21 -17.82
CA GLY A 16 2.60 -17.05 -18.59
C GLY A 16 3.51 -15.90 -18.13
N ILE A 17 2.96 -14.87 -17.46
CA ILE A 17 3.76 -13.80 -16.83
C ILE A 17 4.40 -14.30 -15.54
N MET A 18 3.62 -14.94 -14.66
CA MET A 18 4.12 -15.48 -13.40
C MET A 18 5.19 -16.54 -13.65
N ARG A 19 4.95 -17.45 -14.60
CA ARG A 19 5.90 -18.48 -15.02
C ARG A 19 7.24 -17.89 -15.45
N LYS A 20 7.24 -16.78 -16.21
CA LYS A 20 8.47 -16.07 -16.60
C LYS A 20 9.19 -15.47 -15.41
N MET A 21 8.47 -14.91 -14.44
CA MET A 21 9.06 -14.36 -13.21
C MET A 21 9.66 -15.48 -12.35
N GLU A 22 8.93 -16.57 -12.13
CA GLU A 22 9.40 -17.72 -11.36
C GLU A 22 10.62 -18.39 -12.03
N MET A 23 10.62 -18.50 -13.36
CA MET A 23 11.80 -18.91 -14.12
C MET A 23 12.99 -17.96 -13.91
N SER A 24 12.76 -16.64 -13.87
CA SER A 24 13.83 -15.68 -13.58
C SER A 24 14.40 -15.87 -12.18
N VAL A 25 13.54 -16.17 -11.20
CA VAL A 25 13.96 -16.45 -9.82
C VAL A 25 14.77 -17.76 -9.75
N LEU A 26 14.28 -18.84 -10.37
CA LEU A 26 14.98 -20.14 -10.47
C LEU A 26 16.37 -19.98 -11.08
N LYS A 27 16.48 -19.24 -12.20
CA LYS A 27 17.77 -18.95 -12.85
C LYS A 27 18.69 -18.13 -11.96
N SER A 28 18.16 -17.15 -11.23
CA SER A 28 18.97 -16.30 -10.34
C SER A 28 19.62 -17.07 -9.18
N VAL A 29 19.01 -18.19 -8.75
CA VAL A 29 19.57 -19.07 -7.71
C VAL A 29 20.42 -20.22 -8.27
N GLY A 30 20.58 -20.30 -9.59
CA GLY A 30 21.46 -21.24 -10.27
C GLY A 30 20.79 -22.46 -10.90
N PHE A 31 19.45 -22.59 -10.81
CA PHE A 31 18.72 -23.69 -11.46
C PHE A 31 18.41 -23.33 -12.93
N ASN A 32 19.10 -23.99 -13.86
CA ASN A 32 18.99 -23.70 -15.30
C ASN A 32 18.20 -24.75 -16.08
N ASN A 33 18.03 -25.95 -15.52
CA ASN A 33 17.33 -27.07 -16.16
C ASN A 33 15.85 -27.09 -15.72
N VAL A 34 15.03 -26.26 -16.37
CA VAL A 34 13.60 -26.11 -16.04
C VAL A 34 12.75 -26.56 -17.22
N VAL A 35 11.83 -27.48 -16.97
CA VAL A 35 10.76 -27.90 -17.90
C VAL A 35 9.49 -27.15 -17.49
N GLU A 36 8.84 -26.50 -18.45
CA GLU A 36 7.60 -25.75 -18.20
C GLU A 36 6.36 -26.60 -18.52
N ALA A 37 5.31 -26.42 -17.72
CA ALA A 37 3.97 -26.91 -17.98
C ALA A 37 2.92 -25.85 -17.61
N GLU A 38 1.79 -25.84 -18.33
CA GLU A 38 0.74 -24.81 -18.16
C GLU A 38 -0.40 -25.24 -17.23
N ASP A 39 -0.59 -26.54 -17.02
CA ASP A 39 -1.56 -27.10 -16.08
C ASP A 39 -1.16 -28.52 -15.64
N GLY A 40 -1.98 -29.16 -14.80
CA GLY A 40 -1.72 -30.52 -14.33
C GLY A 40 -1.72 -31.59 -15.44
N ASN A 41 -2.46 -31.42 -16.53
CA ASN A 41 -2.48 -32.39 -17.63
C ASN A 41 -1.19 -32.30 -18.46
N ASP A 42 -0.75 -31.08 -18.77
CA ASP A 42 0.54 -30.87 -19.44
C ASP A 42 1.69 -31.37 -18.54
N ALA A 43 1.63 -31.11 -17.23
CA ALA A 43 2.62 -31.61 -16.27
C ALA A 43 2.72 -33.15 -16.29
N ILE A 44 1.60 -33.88 -16.34
CA ILE A 44 1.60 -35.34 -16.47
C ILE A 44 2.33 -35.78 -17.74
N PHE A 45 2.02 -35.17 -18.88
CA PHE A 45 2.68 -35.47 -20.15
C PHE A 45 4.19 -35.21 -20.08
N LYS A 46 4.62 -34.12 -19.44
CA LYS A 46 6.05 -33.80 -19.23
C LYS A 46 6.74 -34.79 -18.30
N LEU A 47 6.10 -35.22 -17.21
CA LEU A 47 6.64 -36.21 -16.26
C LEU A 47 6.89 -37.56 -16.93
N GLU A 48 6.01 -37.97 -17.84
CA GLU A 48 6.19 -39.23 -18.58
C GLU A 48 7.30 -39.15 -19.62
N SER A 49 7.50 -37.97 -20.22
CA SER A 49 8.40 -37.75 -21.34
C SER A 49 9.82 -37.30 -20.96
N ASN A 50 10.03 -36.79 -19.75
CA ASN A 50 11.30 -36.19 -19.32
C ASN A 50 11.74 -36.75 -17.96
N PRO A 51 13.06 -36.87 -17.70
CA PRO A 51 13.57 -37.09 -16.35
C PRO A 51 13.38 -35.79 -15.54
N ILE A 52 12.54 -35.85 -14.51
CA ILE A 52 12.26 -34.74 -13.60
C ILE A 52 12.68 -35.14 -12.18
N ASP A 53 13.41 -34.28 -11.50
CA ASP A 53 13.91 -34.50 -10.13
C ASP A 53 13.01 -33.86 -9.07
N ILE A 54 12.25 -32.81 -9.44
CA ILE A 54 11.32 -32.11 -8.54
C ILE A 54 10.22 -31.41 -9.34
N VAL A 55 9.01 -31.38 -8.78
CA VAL A 55 7.90 -30.58 -9.30
C VAL A 55 7.75 -29.33 -8.43
N LEU A 56 7.65 -28.17 -9.06
CA LEU A 56 7.22 -26.91 -8.47
C LEU A 56 5.90 -26.52 -9.15
N SER A 57 4.77 -26.65 -8.45
CA SER A 57 3.45 -26.44 -9.04
C SER A 57 2.71 -25.31 -8.35
N ASP A 58 2.04 -24.45 -9.11
CA ASP A 58 0.92 -23.68 -8.57
C ASP A 58 -0.16 -24.64 -8.06
N TRP A 59 -0.82 -24.24 -6.98
CA TRP A 59 -2.04 -24.85 -6.50
C TRP A 59 -3.21 -24.63 -7.48
N ASN A 60 -3.43 -23.38 -7.89
CA ASN A 60 -4.61 -22.99 -8.65
C ASN A 60 -4.26 -22.93 -10.13
N MET A 61 -4.75 -23.91 -10.89
CA MET A 61 -4.57 -23.97 -12.34
C MET A 61 -5.88 -24.43 -13.00
N PRO A 62 -6.19 -23.98 -14.21
CA PRO A 62 -7.34 -24.46 -14.97
C PRO A 62 -7.18 -25.94 -15.32
N ASN A 63 -8.29 -26.60 -15.66
CA ASN A 63 -8.39 -28.02 -16.04
C ASN A 63 -8.03 -29.03 -14.93
N MET A 64 -6.80 -28.97 -14.40
CA MET A 64 -6.32 -29.83 -13.32
C MET A 64 -5.48 -29.00 -12.35
N SER A 65 -5.93 -28.92 -11.09
CA SER A 65 -5.24 -28.17 -10.04
C SER A 65 -3.91 -28.81 -9.65
N GLY A 66 -3.02 -28.05 -9.02
CA GLY A 66 -1.77 -28.59 -8.47
C GLY A 66 -2.02 -29.65 -7.40
N TYR A 67 -3.11 -29.53 -6.64
CA TYR A 67 -3.51 -30.54 -5.66
C TYR A 67 -3.91 -31.86 -6.33
N ASP A 68 -4.67 -31.80 -7.43
CA ASP A 68 -5.05 -33.00 -8.18
C ASP A 68 -3.82 -33.62 -8.85
N LEU A 69 -2.89 -32.79 -9.36
CA LEU A 69 -1.58 -33.23 -9.86
C LEU A 69 -0.78 -33.95 -8.77
N LEU A 70 -0.71 -33.40 -7.55
CA LEU A 70 -0.04 -34.03 -6.42
C LEU A 70 -0.65 -35.41 -6.10
N ILE A 71 -1.98 -35.51 -6.04
CA ILE A 71 -2.67 -36.79 -5.84
C ILE A 71 -2.26 -37.79 -6.92
N TRP A 72 -2.26 -37.36 -8.19
CA TRP A 72 -1.86 -38.21 -9.30
C TRP A 72 -0.41 -38.69 -9.17
N VAL A 73 0.53 -37.77 -8.89
CA VAL A 73 1.96 -38.07 -8.69
C VAL A 73 2.16 -39.09 -7.58
N ARG A 74 1.42 -38.95 -6.48
CA ARG A 74 1.54 -39.81 -5.29
C ARG A 74 0.94 -41.20 -5.49
N ASN A 75 -0.09 -41.32 -6.33
CA ASN A 75 -0.66 -42.60 -6.74
C ASN A 75 0.09 -43.28 -7.90
N SER A 76 1.10 -42.61 -8.50
CA SER A 76 1.91 -43.19 -9.56
C SER A 76 3.01 -44.11 -9.03
N ASN A 77 3.12 -45.32 -9.58
CA ASN A 77 4.21 -46.25 -9.28
C ASN A 77 5.60 -45.65 -9.57
N LYS A 78 5.71 -44.79 -10.59
CA LYS A 78 6.98 -44.19 -11.03
C LYS A 78 7.33 -42.92 -10.25
N PHE A 79 6.34 -42.11 -9.88
CA PHE A 79 6.56 -40.75 -9.34
C PHE A 79 6.16 -40.58 -7.87
N SER A 80 5.71 -41.64 -7.19
CA SER A 80 5.23 -41.56 -5.79
C SER A 80 6.19 -40.89 -4.82
N LYS A 81 7.51 -41.00 -5.06
CA LYS A 81 8.57 -40.40 -4.23
C LYS A 81 9.14 -39.09 -4.77
N LEU A 82 8.66 -38.61 -5.92
CA LEU A 82 9.17 -37.40 -6.55
C LEU A 82 8.94 -36.20 -5.62
N PRO A 83 9.99 -35.44 -5.25
CA PRO A 83 9.85 -34.19 -4.53
C PRO A 83 8.82 -33.27 -5.19
N PHE A 84 7.90 -32.75 -4.39
CA PHE A 84 6.81 -31.91 -4.87
C PHE A 84 6.70 -30.67 -3.98
N VAL A 85 7.02 -29.50 -4.53
CA VAL A 85 6.87 -28.20 -3.90
C VAL A 85 5.57 -27.58 -4.39
N MET A 86 4.70 -27.25 -3.45
CA MET A 86 3.45 -26.58 -3.76
C MET A 86 3.58 -25.08 -3.54
N ALA A 87 3.38 -24.31 -4.59
CA ALA A 87 3.33 -22.86 -4.54
C ALA A 87 1.87 -22.41 -4.36
N THR A 88 1.57 -21.70 -3.26
CA THR A 88 0.21 -21.23 -2.96
C THR A 88 0.17 -19.72 -2.78
N GLY A 89 -0.82 -19.07 -3.38
CA GLY A 89 -1.14 -17.66 -3.11
C GLY A 89 -2.03 -17.45 -1.88
N ARG A 90 -2.61 -18.53 -1.32
CA ARG A 90 -3.67 -18.43 -0.31
C ARG A 90 -3.20 -18.64 1.13
N GLY A 91 -2.06 -19.29 1.38
CA GLY A 91 -1.47 -19.40 2.74
C GLY A 91 -2.37 -20.03 3.82
N GLU A 92 -3.53 -20.57 3.45
CA GLU A 92 -4.53 -21.11 4.36
C GLU A 92 -4.09 -22.45 4.93
N LYS A 93 -4.23 -22.61 6.25
CA LYS A 93 -3.80 -23.85 6.93
C LYS A 93 -4.61 -25.06 6.49
N LYS A 94 -5.87 -24.86 6.09
CA LYS A 94 -6.74 -25.91 5.52
C LYS A 94 -6.14 -26.55 4.26
N GLU A 95 -5.69 -25.71 3.33
CA GLU A 95 -5.11 -26.17 2.06
C GLU A 95 -3.75 -26.83 2.30
N ILE A 96 -2.91 -26.21 3.14
CA ILE A 96 -1.62 -26.77 3.56
C ILE A 96 -1.83 -28.15 4.19
N ALA A 97 -2.74 -28.29 5.15
CA ALA A 97 -3.03 -29.57 5.80
C ALA A 97 -3.54 -30.63 4.81
N LYS A 98 -4.36 -30.22 3.82
CA LYS A 98 -4.88 -31.11 2.77
C LYS A 98 -3.76 -31.66 1.89
N ALA A 99 -2.82 -30.82 1.44
CA ALA A 99 -1.68 -31.25 0.63
C ALA A 99 -0.60 -31.99 1.43
N SER A 100 -0.37 -31.62 2.71
CA SER A 100 0.50 -32.40 3.61
C SER A 100 0.01 -33.84 3.76
N LYS A 101 -1.30 -34.04 3.96
CA LYS A 101 -1.90 -35.39 3.99
C LYS A 101 -1.77 -36.14 2.67
N ALA A 102 -1.73 -35.43 1.54
CA ALA A 102 -1.48 -36.02 0.23
C ALA A 102 0.02 -36.31 -0.02
N GLY A 103 0.93 -35.91 0.88
CA GLY A 103 2.35 -36.22 0.81
C GLY A 103 3.19 -35.20 0.04
N VAL A 104 2.77 -33.93 -0.05
CA VAL A 104 3.62 -32.85 -0.57
C VAL A 104 4.96 -32.77 0.19
N SER A 105 6.03 -32.37 -0.49
CA SER A 105 7.37 -32.32 0.11
C SER A 105 7.64 -31.00 0.83
N SER A 106 7.22 -29.86 0.26
CA SER A 106 7.30 -28.56 0.92
C SER A 106 6.30 -27.56 0.30
N PHE A 107 6.13 -26.40 0.96
CA PHE A 107 5.26 -25.32 0.48
C PHE A 107 6.04 -24.02 0.34
N ILE A 108 5.64 -23.20 -0.64
CA ILE A 108 6.14 -21.84 -0.83
C ILE A 108 4.98 -20.88 -1.08
N THR A 109 5.04 -19.68 -0.50
CA THR A 109 3.97 -18.67 -0.67
C THR A 109 4.30 -17.72 -1.81
N LYS A 110 3.34 -17.48 -2.71
CA LYS A 110 3.50 -16.52 -3.81
C LYS A 110 3.18 -15.08 -3.37
N PRO A 111 3.92 -14.06 -3.89
CA PRO A 111 5.16 -14.17 -4.66
C PRO A 111 6.36 -14.48 -3.74
N PHE A 112 7.31 -15.28 -4.23
CA PHE A 112 8.50 -15.69 -3.49
C PHE A 112 9.80 -15.12 -4.08
N GLY A 113 10.79 -14.92 -3.21
CA GLY A 113 12.12 -14.47 -3.60
C GLY A 113 13.12 -15.63 -3.82
N PRO A 114 14.32 -15.31 -4.38
CA PRO A 114 15.39 -16.28 -4.61
C PRO A 114 15.75 -17.14 -3.38
N GLU A 115 16.03 -16.51 -2.24
CA GLU A 115 16.46 -17.19 -1.02
C GLU A 115 15.39 -18.14 -0.46
N GLU A 116 14.12 -17.71 -0.49
CA GLU A 116 12.99 -18.51 -0.02
C GLU A 116 12.80 -19.75 -0.91
N LEU A 117 12.84 -19.56 -2.24
CA LEU A 117 12.70 -20.65 -3.19
C LEU A 117 13.80 -21.71 -3.02
N LYS A 118 15.05 -21.25 -2.89
CA LYS A 118 16.19 -22.14 -2.66
C LYS A 118 16.00 -22.96 -1.38
N ALA A 119 15.61 -22.32 -0.28
CA ALA A 119 15.37 -23.01 0.99
C ALA A 119 14.25 -24.07 0.87
N LYS A 120 13.18 -23.79 0.11
CA LYS A 120 12.06 -24.72 -0.08
C LYS A 120 12.37 -25.90 -0.99
N ILE A 121 13.22 -25.70 -1.98
CA ILE A 121 13.77 -26.79 -2.79
C ILE A 121 14.68 -27.68 -1.92
N GLU A 122 15.58 -27.09 -1.13
CA GLU A 122 16.43 -27.84 -0.19
C GLU A 122 15.62 -28.64 0.83
N GLU A 123 14.54 -28.06 1.37
CA GLU A 123 13.59 -28.74 2.26
C GLU A 123 12.95 -29.96 1.57
N ALA A 124 12.50 -29.81 0.32
CA ALA A 124 11.79 -30.86 -0.41
C ALA A 124 12.65 -32.09 -0.75
N PHE A 125 13.97 -31.94 -0.89
CA PHE A 125 14.90 -33.04 -1.09
C PHE A 125 15.33 -33.72 0.23
N SER A 126 15.05 -33.11 1.37
CA SER A 126 15.41 -33.71 2.65
C SER A 126 14.48 -34.89 2.97
N GLU A 127 15.03 -36.04 3.40
CA GLU A 127 14.25 -37.22 3.80
C GLU A 127 13.37 -36.99 5.05
N LYS A 128 13.40 -35.78 5.61
CA LYS A 128 12.38 -35.35 6.56
C LYS A 128 11.08 -35.21 5.79
N LYS A 129 10.31 -36.29 5.77
CA LYS A 129 8.89 -36.21 5.43
C LYS A 129 8.29 -34.99 6.15
N ALA A 130 7.35 -34.30 5.50
CA ALA A 130 6.39 -33.43 6.19
C ALA A 130 5.45 -34.23 7.15
N GLU A 131 5.93 -35.33 7.73
CA GLU A 131 5.36 -36.04 8.86
C GLU A 131 6.06 -35.50 10.12
N ASN A 132 5.32 -34.79 10.95
CA ASN A 132 5.67 -34.41 12.31
C ASN A 132 7.14 -33.95 12.48
N LEU A 133 7.47 -32.77 11.93
CA LEU A 133 8.49 -31.95 12.59
C LEU A 133 8.11 -31.94 14.09
N PRO A 134 9.04 -32.27 15.01
CA PRO A 134 8.72 -32.27 16.43
C PRO A 134 8.07 -30.92 16.76
N GLU A 135 6.89 -30.98 17.37
CA GLU A 135 6.11 -29.80 17.72
C GLU A 135 7.06 -28.78 18.35
N ALA A 136 7.11 -27.57 17.78
CA ALA A 136 8.07 -26.58 18.23
C ALA A 136 7.94 -26.42 19.75
N VAL A 137 9.04 -26.66 20.46
CA VAL A 137 9.05 -26.61 21.92
C VAL A 137 9.19 -25.16 22.33
N PHE A 138 8.19 -24.65 23.04
CA PHE A 138 8.25 -23.30 23.60
C PHE A 138 9.43 -23.22 24.59
N LYS A 139 10.35 -22.28 24.35
CA LYS A 139 11.51 -22.03 25.23
C LYS A 139 11.47 -20.57 25.66
N PRO A 140 11.20 -20.29 26.95
CA PRO A 140 11.14 -18.92 27.43
C PRO A 140 12.51 -18.26 27.32
N GLN A 141 12.50 -17.02 26.85
CA GLN A 141 13.67 -16.17 26.80
C GLN A 141 13.63 -15.21 27.98
N TYR A 142 14.81 -14.75 28.40
CA TYR A 142 14.99 -13.82 29.51
C TYR A 142 15.85 -12.66 29.04
N GLY A 143 15.46 -11.45 29.43
CA GLY A 143 16.20 -10.24 29.11
C GLY A 143 17.39 -9.99 30.05
N ALA A 144 18.05 -8.85 29.88
CA ALA A 144 19.29 -8.53 30.59
C ALA A 144 19.09 -8.37 32.11
N SER A 145 17.89 -8.01 32.55
CA SER A 145 17.52 -7.89 33.97
C SER A 145 17.03 -9.21 34.58
N GLY A 146 16.98 -10.30 33.80
CA GLY A 146 16.48 -11.61 34.24
C GLY A 146 14.96 -11.75 34.22
N LYS A 147 14.23 -10.72 33.77
CA LYS A 147 12.78 -10.78 33.52
C LYS A 147 12.48 -11.62 32.26
N PRO A 148 11.30 -12.24 32.16
CA PRO A 148 10.89 -12.88 30.91
C PRO A 148 10.88 -11.85 29.77
N LEU A 149 11.49 -12.23 28.65
CA LEU A 149 11.51 -11.45 27.43
C LEU A 149 10.24 -11.74 26.64
N ILE A 150 9.53 -10.69 26.23
CA ILE A 150 8.39 -10.78 25.31
C ILE A 150 8.83 -10.22 23.97
N LYS A 151 9.14 -11.10 23.02
CA LYS A 151 9.38 -10.73 21.64
C LYS A 151 8.06 -10.65 20.88
N ILE A 152 7.70 -9.45 20.45
CA ILE A 152 6.45 -9.17 19.72
C ILE A 152 6.75 -8.88 18.24
N ALA A 153 6.24 -9.73 17.34
CA ALA A 153 6.31 -9.47 15.91
C ALA A 153 5.25 -8.45 15.46
N HIS A 154 5.61 -7.63 14.46
CA HIS A 154 4.72 -6.67 13.84
C HIS A 154 5.14 -6.38 12.39
N ILE A 155 4.27 -5.73 11.61
CA ILE A 155 4.61 -5.13 10.31
C ILE A 155 4.46 -3.60 10.31
N GLN A 156 4.73 -2.98 9.17
CA GLN A 156 4.85 -1.52 8.98
C GLN A 156 3.50 -0.83 8.64
N ILE A 157 2.54 -0.87 9.57
CA ILE A 157 1.19 -0.26 9.42
C ILE A 157 0.74 0.43 10.72
N THR A 158 -0.19 1.38 10.63
CA THR A 158 -0.71 2.12 11.80
C THR A 158 -1.43 1.25 12.79
N ASP A 159 -1.99 0.11 12.37
CA ASP A 159 -2.64 -0.88 13.23
C ASP A 159 -1.74 -1.35 14.39
N HIS A 160 -0.41 -1.19 14.24
CA HIS A 160 0.59 -1.60 15.21
C HIS A 160 1.23 -0.43 15.94
N ILE A 161 0.71 0.79 15.79
CA ILE A 161 1.29 2.02 16.34
C ILE A 161 1.37 1.99 17.86
N ILE A 162 0.42 1.32 18.53
CA ILE A 162 0.40 1.23 20.01
C ILE A 162 1.61 0.46 20.54
N LEU A 163 2.14 -0.52 19.78
CA LEU A 163 3.37 -1.23 20.14
C LEU A 163 4.58 -0.30 20.03
N GLY A 164 4.63 0.53 18.99
CA GLY A 164 5.65 1.55 18.82
C GLY A 164 5.60 2.63 19.89
N ALA A 165 4.40 3.07 20.25
CA ALA A 165 4.17 4.00 21.35
C ALA A 165 4.63 3.40 22.68
N LEU A 166 4.23 2.17 23.00
CA LEU A 166 4.69 1.47 24.20
C LEU A 166 6.22 1.37 24.23
N LYS A 167 6.83 0.92 23.14
CA LYS A 167 8.29 0.85 23.04
C LYS A 167 8.95 2.20 23.31
N HIS A 168 8.44 3.28 22.73
CA HIS A 168 8.94 4.63 23.00
C HIS A 168 8.77 5.06 24.46
N LEU A 169 7.63 4.76 25.08
CA LEU A 169 7.37 5.07 26.49
C LEU A 169 8.34 4.31 27.41
N ILE A 170 8.66 3.05 27.10
CA ILE A 170 9.67 2.26 27.81
C ILE A 170 11.08 2.82 27.59
N ASP A 171 11.49 3.03 26.33
CA ASP A 171 12.83 3.50 25.98
C ASP A 171 13.12 4.91 26.55
N SER A 172 12.08 5.74 26.70
CA SER A 172 12.18 7.08 27.32
C SER A 172 12.08 7.07 28.84
N GLY A 173 11.88 5.91 29.47
CA GLY A 173 11.75 5.75 30.92
C GLY A 173 10.42 6.24 31.51
N LYS A 174 9.43 6.56 30.66
CA LYS A 174 8.08 6.96 31.11
C LYS A 174 7.28 5.79 31.65
N ILE A 175 7.47 4.61 31.06
CA ILE A 175 6.97 3.33 31.56
C ILE A 175 8.18 2.46 31.91
N SER A 176 8.12 1.73 33.01
CA SER A 176 9.18 0.81 33.43
C SER A 176 8.55 -0.52 33.85
N PRO A 177 8.38 -1.47 32.92
CA PRO A 177 7.73 -2.73 33.21
C PRO A 177 8.48 -3.50 34.29
N LYS A 178 7.76 -4.05 35.25
CA LYS A 178 8.29 -4.78 36.41
C LYS A 178 8.43 -6.27 36.13
N ASN A 179 7.53 -6.84 35.34
CA ASN A 179 7.39 -8.27 35.14
C ASN A 179 7.94 -8.75 33.79
N PHE A 180 8.30 -7.86 32.86
CA PHE A 180 8.83 -8.25 31.55
C PHE A 180 9.89 -7.30 30.99
N GLU A 181 10.58 -7.76 29.95
CA GLU A 181 11.33 -6.94 28.99
C GLU A 181 10.70 -7.05 27.60
N LEU A 182 10.67 -5.96 26.83
CA LEU A 182 10.04 -5.90 25.51
C LEU A 182 11.08 -5.90 24.39
N GLU A 183 10.93 -6.81 23.43
CA GLU A 183 11.61 -6.75 22.14
C GLU A 183 10.57 -6.71 21.01
N THR A 184 10.79 -5.87 20.00
CA THR A 184 9.89 -5.76 18.83
C THR A 184 10.59 -6.26 17.59
N GLN A 185 9.93 -7.10 16.80
CA GLN A 185 10.48 -7.65 15.55
C GLN A 185 9.63 -7.22 14.35
N CYS A 186 10.13 -6.27 13.56
CA CYS A 186 9.48 -5.82 12.33
C CYS A 186 9.69 -6.84 11.20
N MET A 187 8.61 -7.37 10.65
CA MET A 187 8.60 -8.36 9.56
C MET A 187 8.06 -7.77 8.26
N SER A 188 8.35 -8.45 7.14
CA SER A 188 8.03 -7.96 5.79
C SER A 188 6.57 -8.14 5.39
N SER A 189 5.89 -9.16 5.90
CA SER A 189 4.50 -9.48 5.57
C SER A 189 3.87 -10.35 6.67
N TRP A 190 2.63 -10.80 6.45
CA TRP A 190 1.90 -11.62 7.41
C TRP A 190 2.38 -13.07 7.50
N ASN A 191 2.88 -13.65 6.39
CA ASN A 191 3.32 -15.05 6.39
C ASN A 191 4.53 -15.29 7.33
N PRO A 192 5.57 -14.45 7.35
CA PRO A 192 6.63 -14.53 8.35
C PRO A 192 6.12 -14.41 9.79
N VAL A 193 5.14 -13.54 10.04
CA VAL A 193 4.54 -13.37 11.38
C VAL A 193 3.84 -14.65 11.82
N ALA A 194 3.00 -15.21 10.94
CA ALA A 194 2.30 -16.46 11.19
C ALA A 194 3.29 -17.62 11.43
N LYS A 195 4.32 -17.74 10.60
CA LYS A 195 5.35 -18.78 10.73
C LYS A 195 6.12 -18.65 12.04
N ALA A 196 6.43 -17.43 12.47
CA ALA A 196 7.15 -17.21 13.72
C ALA A 196 6.33 -17.62 14.96
N LEU A 197 5.00 -17.40 14.93
CA LEU A 197 4.07 -17.92 15.94
C LEU A 197 4.04 -19.46 15.95
N GLU A 198 3.91 -20.09 14.77
CA GLU A 198 3.90 -21.56 14.66
C GLU A 198 5.19 -22.20 15.16
N ASP A 199 6.33 -21.62 14.78
CA ASP A 199 7.66 -22.10 15.17
C ASP A 199 8.03 -21.73 16.61
N LYS A 200 7.17 -20.97 17.29
CA LYS A 200 7.40 -20.47 18.66
C LYS A 200 8.74 -19.75 18.81
N THR A 201 9.10 -18.97 17.79
CA THR A 201 10.33 -18.13 17.79
C THR A 201 10.10 -16.73 18.38
N ILE A 202 8.83 -16.41 18.64
CA ILE A 202 8.33 -15.19 19.28
C ILE A 202 7.28 -15.55 20.33
N GLU A 203 7.19 -14.75 21.40
CA GLU A 203 6.18 -14.90 22.45
C GLU A 203 4.81 -14.34 22.06
N GLY A 204 4.78 -13.37 21.14
CA GLY A 204 3.52 -12.81 20.67
C GLY A 204 3.64 -12.04 19.36
N ALA A 205 2.50 -11.61 18.83
CA ALA A 205 2.44 -10.82 17.62
C ALA A 205 1.23 -9.89 17.58
N PHE A 206 1.42 -8.77 16.88
CA PHE A 206 0.34 -7.99 16.30
C PHE A 206 0.03 -8.59 14.92
N VAL A 207 -1.12 -9.24 14.80
CA VAL A 207 -1.47 -10.06 13.64
C VAL A 207 -2.94 -9.92 13.28
N LEU A 208 -3.28 -10.10 12.00
CA LEU A 208 -4.67 -10.11 11.54
C LEU A 208 -5.50 -11.16 12.30
N ALA A 209 -6.69 -10.77 12.77
CA ALA A 209 -7.57 -11.68 13.51
C ALA A 209 -7.87 -13.00 12.77
N PRO A 210 -8.19 -13.00 11.45
CA PRO A 210 -8.39 -14.24 10.69
C PRO A 210 -7.17 -15.15 10.66
N ILE A 211 -5.96 -14.60 10.57
CA ILE A 211 -4.73 -15.41 10.60
C ILE A 211 -4.57 -16.07 11.98
N ALA A 212 -4.77 -15.30 13.06
CA ALA A 212 -4.69 -15.86 14.41
C ALA A 212 -5.75 -16.95 14.66
N MET A 213 -6.98 -16.75 14.15
CA MET A 213 -8.04 -17.76 14.21
C MET A 213 -7.71 -19.01 13.39
N ASP A 214 -7.13 -18.86 12.19
CA ASP A 214 -6.69 -20.00 11.36
C ASP A 214 -5.54 -20.77 12.02
N LEU A 215 -4.54 -20.07 12.57
CA LEU A 215 -3.46 -20.69 13.34
C LEU A 215 -4.00 -21.50 14.53
N PHE A 216 -4.93 -20.94 15.28
CA PHE A 216 -5.59 -21.61 16.40
C PHE A 216 -6.40 -22.84 15.95
N ALA A 217 -7.17 -22.72 14.85
CA ALA A 217 -7.95 -23.82 14.30
C ALA A 217 -7.08 -25.04 13.93
N TYR A 218 -5.83 -24.79 13.54
CA TYR A 218 -4.86 -25.81 13.14
C TYR A 218 -3.82 -26.13 14.23
N GLY A 219 -4.13 -25.85 15.49
CA GLY A 219 -3.40 -26.37 16.65
C GLY A 219 -2.23 -25.52 17.12
N THR A 220 -2.03 -24.32 16.58
CA THR A 220 -1.07 -23.36 17.15
C THR A 220 -1.58 -22.90 18.52
N LYS A 221 -0.76 -23.08 19.56
CA LYS A 221 -1.12 -22.78 20.95
C LYS A 221 -0.98 -21.29 21.25
N ILE A 222 -1.91 -20.49 20.75
CA ILE A 222 -1.98 -19.03 20.96
C ILE A 222 -3.35 -18.62 21.50
N LYS A 223 -3.38 -17.52 22.26
CA LYS A 223 -4.61 -16.84 22.68
C LYS A 223 -4.62 -15.39 22.22
N LEU A 224 -5.80 -14.89 21.90
CA LEU A 224 -6.05 -13.46 21.74
C LEU A 224 -6.26 -12.85 23.13
N VAL A 225 -5.43 -11.86 23.49
CA VAL A 225 -5.52 -11.18 24.81
C VAL A 225 -6.06 -9.75 24.71
N LEU A 226 -5.90 -9.08 23.56
CA LEU A 226 -6.32 -7.69 23.34
C LEU A 226 -6.55 -7.45 21.84
N PHE A 227 -7.42 -6.51 21.46
CA PHE A 227 -7.39 -5.96 20.09
C PHE A 227 -6.22 -4.98 19.97
N ALA A 228 -5.61 -4.90 18.79
CA ALA A 228 -4.54 -3.93 18.56
C ALA A 228 -5.08 -2.54 18.22
N HIS A 229 -6.28 -2.47 17.62
CA HIS A 229 -6.99 -1.25 17.24
C HIS A 229 -8.41 -1.60 16.76
N LYS A 230 -9.20 -0.55 16.43
CA LYS A 230 -10.41 -0.65 15.62
C LYS A 230 -10.34 0.31 14.42
N GLY A 231 -10.98 -0.02 13.30
CA GLY A 231 -10.94 0.79 12.07
C GLY A 231 -9.54 0.92 11.47
N GLY A 232 -9.29 1.99 10.70
CA GLY A 232 -7.93 2.35 10.24
C GLY A 232 -7.48 1.79 8.90
N SER A 233 -8.35 1.08 8.18
CA SER A 233 -8.09 0.67 6.79
C SER A 233 -8.74 1.62 5.78
N ILE A 234 -8.18 1.70 4.59
CA ILE A 234 -8.60 2.57 3.48
C ILE A 234 -8.79 1.75 2.22
N ILE A 235 -9.81 2.10 1.43
CA ILE A 235 -9.99 1.64 0.05
C ILE A 235 -9.65 2.76 -0.91
N VAL A 236 -8.78 2.47 -1.87
CA VAL A 236 -8.35 3.41 -2.90
C VAL A 236 -8.52 2.82 -4.29
N LYS A 237 -8.74 3.67 -5.28
CA LYS A 237 -8.62 3.31 -6.69
C LYS A 237 -7.31 3.80 -7.29
N ASN A 238 -6.88 3.15 -8.37
CA ASN A 238 -5.80 3.66 -9.19
C ASN A 238 -6.16 5.05 -9.74
N ARG A 239 -5.22 5.99 -9.66
CA ARG A 239 -5.38 7.30 -10.29
C ARG A 239 -5.12 7.21 -11.79
N LYS A 240 -4.17 6.36 -12.18
CA LYS A 240 -3.90 6.04 -13.59
C LYS A 240 -4.94 5.00 -14.04
N GLY A 241 -5.61 5.26 -15.15
CA GLY A 241 -6.58 4.33 -15.70
C GLY A 241 -7.73 5.03 -16.41
N GLU A 242 -8.76 4.26 -16.70
CA GLU A 242 -9.97 4.72 -17.37
C GLU A 242 -10.72 5.75 -16.53
N LYS A 243 -11.49 6.62 -17.20
CA LYS A 243 -12.36 7.59 -16.51
C LYS A 243 -13.34 6.85 -15.60
N PHE A 244 -13.36 7.27 -14.33
CA PHE A 244 -14.28 6.75 -13.34
C PHE A 244 -15.67 7.37 -13.53
N ARG A 245 -16.67 6.57 -13.89
CA ARG A 245 -18.04 7.01 -14.17
C ARG A 245 -19.04 5.88 -13.99
N LYS A 246 -20.33 6.22 -13.89
CA LYS A 246 -21.42 5.24 -13.90
C LYS A 246 -21.56 4.57 -15.29
N PRO A 247 -21.93 3.27 -15.37
CA PRO A 247 -22.02 2.33 -14.25
C PRO A 247 -20.62 1.96 -13.73
N TYR A 248 -20.46 1.96 -12.40
CA TYR A 248 -19.17 1.83 -11.71
C TYR A 248 -18.47 0.49 -11.97
N GLU A 249 -19.28 -0.53 -12.17
CA GLU A 249 -18.91 -1.91 -12.44
C GLU A 249 -17.91 -2.00 -13.58
N ASN A 250 -18.11 -1.18 -14.63
CA ASN A 250 -17.23 -1.14 -15.80
C ASN A 250 -15.79 -0.74 -15.46
N TYR A 251 -15.59 0.09 -14.44
CA TYR A 251 -14.25 0.49 -14.05
C TYR A 251 -13.47 -0.66 -13.40
N PHE A 252 -14.14 -1.55 -12.66
CA PHE A 252 -13.50 -2.61 -11.89
C PHE A 252 -13.47 -3.96 -12.61
N LYS A 253 -14.39 -4.19 -13.55
CA LYS A 253 -14.54 -5.47 -14.24
C LYS A 253 -13.28 -5.87 -15.00
N ASN A 254 -12.90 -7.14 -14.90
CA ASN A 254 -11.71 -7.77 -15.48
C ASN A 254 -10.38 -7.16 -15.03
N LYS A 255 -10.36 -6.46 -13.89
CA LYS A 255 -9.16 -5.84 -13.32
C LYS A 255 -8.74 -6.51 -12.03
N SER A 256 -7.47 -6.28 -11.69
CA SER A 256 -6.89 -6.77 -10.44
C SER A 256 -7.14 -5.78 -9.30
N PHE A 257 -7.34 -6.27 -8.08
CA PHE A 257 -7.48 -5.45 -6.87
C PHE A 257 -6.61 -6.02 -5.76
N TYR A 258 -5.77 -5.20 -5.12
CA TYR A 258 -4.82 -5.72 -4.14
C TYR A 258 -5.40 -5.80 -2.73
N ILE A 259 -5.09 -6.92 -2.08
CA ILE A 259 -5.40 -7.20 -0.68
C ILE A 259 -4.13 -7.68 0.04
N PRO A 260 -3.98 -7.43 1.35
CA PRO A 260 -2.75 -7.77 2.05
C PRO A 260 -2.60 -9.26 2.33
N HIS A 261 -3.71 -9.99 2.42
CA HIS A 261 -3.77 -11.44 2.65
C HIS A 261 -5.20 -11.95 2.41
N THR A 262 -5.36 -13.21 1.99
CA THR A 262 -6.69 -13.87 1.85
C THR A 262 -7.40 -14.00 3.20
N MET A 263 -6.69 -14.44 4.24
CA MET A 263 -7.15 -14.42 5.63
C MET A 263 -7.03 -13.01 6.23
N SER A 264 -7.82 -12.06 5.74
CA SER A 264 -7.84 -10.69 6.28
C SER A 264 -9.23 -10.05 6.22
N ILE A 265 -9.45 -9.08 7.11
CA ILE A 265 -10.66 -8.25 7.12
C ILE A 265 -10.72 -7.41 5.84
N HIS A 266 -9.57 -6.99 5.30
CA HIS A 266 -9.45 -6.30 4.02
C HIS A 266 -10.03 -7.13 2.87
N ASN A 267 -9.71 -8.43 2.82
CA ASN A 267 -10.30 -9.34 1.83
C ASN A 267 -11.82 -9.45 2.00
N MET A 268 -12.27 -9.65 3.25
CA MET A 268 -13.69 -9.75 3.59
C MET A 268 -14.48 -8.50 3.17
N MET A 269 -13.97 -7.31 3.49
CA MET A 269 -14.61 -6.03 3.21
C MET A 269 -14.50 -5.65 1.73
N ALA A 270 -13.40 -5.97 1.05
CA ALA A 270 -13.31 -5.82 -0.40
C ALA A 270 -14.31 -6.74 -1.10
N HIS A 271 -14.42 -8.01 -0.67
CA HIS A 271 -15.42 -8.94 -1.20
C HIS A 271 -16.84 -8.39 -1.02
N MET A 272 -17.15 -7.88 0.18
CA MET A 272 -18.44 -7.23 0.45
C MET A 272 -18.67 -6.02 -0.45
N PHE A 273 -17.69 -5.12 -0.56
CA PHE A 273 -17.77 -3.90 -1.36
C PHE A 273 -18.07 -4.20 -2.84
N PHE A 274 -17.35 -5.14 -3.44
CA PHE A 274 -17.55 -5.50 -4.85
C PHE A 274 -18.86 -6.26 -5.09
N SER A 275 -19.21 -7.19 -4.18
CA SER A 275 -20.50 -7.90 -4.23
C SER A 275 -21.68 -6.93 -4.17
N ASN A 276 -21.58 -5.90 -3.33
CA ASN A 276 -22.60 -4.89 -3.13
C ASN A 276 -22.83 -3.99 -4.35
N ILE A 277 -21.83 -3.83 -5.23
CA ILE A 277 -21.99 -3.11 -6.49
C ILE A 277 -22.28 -4.06 -7.67
N GLY A 278 -22.63 -5.32 -7.40
CA GLY A 278 -23.07 -6.27 -8.42
C GLY A 278 -21.94 -7.01 -9.15
N LEU A 279 -20.70 -6.94 -8.65
CA LEU A 279 -19.55 -7.67 -9.20
C LEU A 279 -19.29 -8.96 -8.42
N LYS A 280 -18.67 -9.94 -9.07
CA LYS A 280 -18.17 -11.18 -8.44
C LYS A 280 -16.67 -11.05 -8.15
N PRO A 281 -16.26 -10.64 -6.94
CA PRO A 281 -14.86 -10.69 -6.54
C PRO A 281 -14.43 -12.13 -6.27
N GLY A 282 -13.16 -12.43 -6.51
CA GLY A 282 -12.54 -13.72 -6.20
C GLY A 282 -11.04 -13.62 -6.37
N VAL A 283 -10.30 -14.65 -5.99
CA VAL A 283 -8.84 -14.69 -6.24
C VAL A 283 -8.53 -15.57 -7.46
N ALA A 284 -7.29 -15.55 -7.95
CA ALA A 284 -6.87 -16.39 -9.06
C ALA A 284 -7.24 -17.88 -8.82
N GLY A 285 -7.84 -18.51 -9.83
CA GLY A 285 -8.36 -19.89 -9.78
C GLY A 285 -9.87 -20.01 -9.56
N ASP A 286 -10.56 -18.96 -9.09
CA ASP A 286 -12.03 -19.00 -8.97
C ASP A 286 -12.70 -18.86 -10.36
N SER A 287 -13.74 -19.65 -10.63
CA SER A 287 -14.48 -19.57 -11.91
C SER A 287 -15.45 -18.38 -11.93
N ASN A 288 -15.51 -17.65 -13.05
CA ASN A 288 -16.42 -16.50 -13.28
C ASN A 288 -16.21 -15.30 -12.31
N VAL A 289 -14.97 -14.84 -12.18
CA VAL A 289 -14.58 -13.65 -11.40
C VAL A 289 -14.65 -12.39 -12.27
N ASP A 290 -15.34 -11.35 -11.76
CA ASP A 290 -15.34 -10.01 -12.37
C ASP A 290 -14.20 -9.13 -11.85
N VAL A 291 -13.70 -9.34 -10.62
CA VAL A 291 -12.58 -8.57 -10.03
C VAL A 291 -11.60 -9.52 -9.37
N SER A 292 -10.37 -9.59 -9.88
CA SER A 292 -9.35 -10.54 -9.42
C SER A 292 -8.57 -9.98 -8.24
N PHE A 293 -8.70 -10.60 -7.08
CA PHE A 293 -7.95 -10.24 -5.89
C PHE A 293 -6.55 -10.85 -5.94
N GLU A 294 -5.54 -9.99 -5.78
CA GLU A 294 -4.14 -10.39 -5.75
C GLU A 294 -3.53 -10.05 -4.39
N VAL A 295 -2.93 -11.05 -3.75
CA VAL A 295 -2.27 -10.90 -2.44
C VAL A 295 -0.96 -10.15 -2.64
N THR A 296 -0.87 -8.96 -2.05
CA THR A 296 0.30 -8.08 -2.18
C THR A 296 0.73 -7.58 -0.80
N PRO A 297 2.02 -7.66 -0.42
CA PRO A 297 2.50 -7.05 0.81
C PRO A 297 2.18 -5.55 0.87
N PRO A 298 1.65 -5.01 1.98
CA PRO A 298 1.23 -3.60 2.09
C PRO A 298 2.27 -2.60 1.57
N VAL A 299 3.54 -2.80 1.94
CA VAL A 299 4.65 -1.91 1.57
C VAL A 299 4.94 -1.88 0.07
N LYS A 300 4.49 -2.90 -0.69
CA LYS A 300 4.65 -3.04 -2.14
C LYS A 300 3.44 -2.60 -2.96
N MET A 301 2.27 -2.48 -2.35
CA MET A 301 1.04 -2.08 -3.05
C MET A 301 1.17 -0.75 -3.82
N PRO A 302 1.79 0.33 -3.29
CA PRO A 302 1.91 1.58 -4.04
C PRO A 302 2.79 1.44 -5.29
N GLU A 303 3.89 0.70 -5.18
CA GLU A 303 4.82 0.42 -6.27
C GLU A 303 4.11 -0.37 -7.38
N PHE A 304 3.43 -1.45 -7.02
CA PHE A 304 2.70 -2.30 -7.98
C PHE A 304 1.54 -1.56 -8.63
N LEU A 305 0.75 -0.80 -7.86
CA LEU A 305 -0.35 -0.01 -8.41
C LEU A 305 0.15 1.04 -9.41
N SER A 306 1.30 1.66 -9.14
CA SER A 306 1.86 2.71 -10.01
C SER A 306 2.35 2.20 -11.37
N ASN A 307 2.69 0.91 -11.43
CA ASN A 307 3.28 0.22 -12.58
C ASN A 307 2.31 -0.73 -13.30
N ASN A 308 1.07 -0.87 -12.81
CA ASN A 308 0.07 -1.78 -13.38
C ASN A 308 -1.24 -1.04 -13.65
N GLU A 309 -1.48 -0.67 -14.91
CA GLU A 309 -2.72 -0.02 -15.33
C GLU A 309 -3.96 -0.94 -15.23
N ASN A 310 -3.74 -2.27 -15.21
CA ASN A 310 -4.82 -3.24 -15.01
C ASN A 310 -5.18 -3.41 -13.52
N ALA A 311 -4.40 -2.87 -12.59
CA ALA A 311 -4.75 -2.84 -11.18
C ALA A 311 -5.71 -1.67 -10.92
N CYS A 312 -6.94 -1.97 -10.51
CA CYS A 312 -7.99 -0.97 -10.31
C CYS A 312 -7.92 -0.26 -8.96
N GLY A 313 -7.20 -0.81 -7.98
CA GLY A 313 -7.10 -0.26 -6.63
C GLY A 313 -6.59 -1.27 -5.60
N PHE A 314 -6.68 -0.89 -4.33
CA PHE A 314 -6.39 -1.80 -3.21
C PHE A 314 -7.15 -1.40 -1.94
N MET A 315 -7.27 -2.35 -1.01
CA MET A 315 -7.74 -2.11 0.36
C MET A 315 -6.68 -2.59 1.35
N VAL A 316 -6.26 -1.70 2.25
CA VAL A 316 -5.14 -1.96 3.18
C VAL A 316 -5.22 -1.05 4.41
N ALA A 317 -4.53 -1.44 5.48
CA ALA A 317 -4.27 -0.57 6.63
C ALA A 317 -3.46 0.68 6.24
N GLU A 318 -3.74 1.78 6.91
CA GLU A 318 -2.93 2.99 6.79
C GLU A 318 -1.50 2.78 7.34
N PRO A 319 -0.49 3.60 6.97
CA PRO A 319 -0.55 4.83 6.16
C PRO A 319 -0.41 4.61 4.64
N ILE A 320 -0.56 3.36 4.17
CA ILE A 320 -0.22 2.98 2.78
C ILE A 320 -1.12 3.68 1.75
N GLY A 321 -2.42 3.80 2.02
CA GLY A 321 -3.35 4.46 1.12
C GLY A 321 -3.16 5.97 1.08
N THR A 322 -3.13 6.63 2.25
CA THR A 322 -2.87 8.09 2.32
C THR A 322 -1.52 8.46 1.69
N LYS A 323 -0.47 7.63 1.88
CA LYS A 323 0.80 7.80 1.18
C LYS A 323 0.66 7.71 -0.35
N SER A 324 -0.11 6.75 -0.84
CA SER A 324 -0.34 6.56 -2.28
C SER A 324 -1.10 7.74 -2.90
N ILE A 325 -2.05 8.31 -2.15
CA ILE A 325 -2.77 9.54 -2.54
C ILE A 325 -1.82 10.73 -2.57
N ALA A 326 -1.02 10.92 -1.51
CA ALA A 326 -0.03 12.00 -1.45
C ALA A 326 1.06 11.89 -2.54
N GLY A 327 1.37 10.67 -2.98
CA GLY A 327 2.26 10.39 -4.10
C GLY A 327 1.61 10.52 -5.49
N GLY A 328 0.31 10.83 -5.56
CA GLY A 328 -0.42 10.94 -6.82
C GLY A 328 -0.63 9.61 -7.55
N ILE A 329 -0.52 8.48 -6.85
CA ILE A 329 -0.68 7.13 -7.40
C ILE A 329 -2.15 6.68 -7.33
N ALA A 330 -2.85 7.07 -6.27
CA ALA A 330 -4.19 6.60 -5.96
C ALA A 330 -5.16 7.73 -5.62
N GLU A 331 -6.46 7.45 -5.68
CA GLU A 331 -7.54 8.31 -5.21
C GLU A 331 -8.37 7.54 -4.17
N GLN A 332 -8.80 8.22 -3.10
CA GLN A 332 -9.56 7.60 -2.02
C GLN A 332 -10.98 7.25 -2.49
N ILE A 333 -11.41 6.00 -2.29
CA ILE A 333 -12.83 5.65 -2.39
C ILE A 333 -13.50 5.90 -1.03
N GLY A 334 -12.85 5.47 0.07
CA GLY A 334 -13.40 5.62 1.40
C GLY A 334 -12.58 4.95 2.49
N LEU A 335 -13.02 5.12 3.73
CA LEU A 335 -12.46 4.44 4.88
C LEU A 335 -13.29 3.21 5.24
N SER A 336 -12.61 2.18 5.72
CA SER A 336 -13.22 0.92 6.17
C SER A 336 -14.31 1.13 7.23
N SER A 337 -14.14 2.09 8.14
CA SER A 337 -15.15 2.40 9.15
C SER A 337 -16.47 2.94 8.60
N GLU A 338 -16.53 3.35 7.33
CA GLU A 338 -17.78 3.71 6.66
C GLU A 338 -18.57 2.47 6.20
N LEU A 339 -17.90 1.33 6.02
CA LEU A 339 -18.50 0.03 5.69
C LEU A 339 -18.79 -0.79 6.96
N TRP A 340 -17.91 -0.69 7.97
CA TRP A 340 -18.09 -1.36 9.26
C TRP A 340 -17.52 -0.49 10.40
N GLU A 341 -18.41 0.18 11.13
CA GLU A 341 -18.01 1.11 12.18
C GLU A 341 -17.27 0.40 13.32
N ASN A 342 -16.08 0.88 13.69
CA ASN A 342 -15.28 0.30 14.78
C ASN A 342 -14.97 -1.21 14.62
N HIS A 343 -14.84 -1.70 13.38
CA HIS A 343 -14.48 -3.10 13.16
C HIS A 343 -13.10 -3.43 13.74
N PRO A 344 -12.89 -4.64 14.29
CA PRO A 344 -11.55 -5.12 14.62
C PRO A 344 -10.79 -5.48 13.33
N CYS A 345 -9.46 -5.47 13.39
CA CYS A 345 -8.62 -5.97 12.30
C CYS A 345 -7.40 -6.75 12.83
N CYS A 346 -6.41 -6.06 13.38
CA CYS A 346 -5.29 -6.71 14.07
C CYS A 346 -5.60 -6.96 15.55
N VAL A 347 -5.00 -8.03 16.08
CA VAL A 347 -5.14 -8.49 17.45
C VAL A 347 -3.77 -8.74 18.06
N VAL A 348 -3.71 -8.74 19.38
CA VAL A 348 -2.53 -9.15 20.15
C VAL A 348 -2.69 -10.63 20.48
N ALA A 349 -1.94 -11.48 19.77
CA ALA A 349 -1.90 -12.92 20.00
C ALA A 349 -0.63 -13.29 20.76
N ILE A 350 -0.76 -14.04 21.86
CA ILE A 350 0.35 -14.48 22.72
C ILE A 350 0.35 -16.01 22.80
N GLN A 351 1.54 -16.62 22.88
CA GLN A 351 1.71 -18.07 23.09
C GLN A 351 1.04 -18.49 24.41
N GLU A 352 0.22 -19.55 24.37
CA GLU A 352 -0.50 -20.08 25.54
C GLU A 352 0.48 -20.54 26.62
N GLU A 353 1.59 -21.17 26.24
CA GLU A 353 2.63 -21.58 27.19
C GLU A 353 3.32 -20.38 27.89
N PHE A 354 3.41 -19.23 27.21
CA PHE A 354 3.93 -18.00 27.84
C PHE A 354 2.92 -17.42 28.83
N ILE A 355 1.63 -17.40 28.46
CA ILE A 355 0.54 -16.96 29.34
C ILE A 355 0.48 -17.79 30.63
N GLU A 356 0.56 -19.12 30.51
CA GLU A 356 0.52 -20.03 31.66
C GLU A 356 1.70 -19.83 32.60
N ARG A 357 2.89 -19.56 32.04
CA ARG A 357 4.13 -19.43 32.82
C ARG A 357 4.34 -18.05 33.43
N PHE A 358 3.89 -16.99 32.75
CA PHE A 358 4.12 -15.60 33.14
C PHE A 358 2.85 -14.75 33.04
N PRO A 359 1.76 -15.10 33.73
CA PRO A 359 0.48 -14.37 33.64
C PRO A 359 0.61 -12.90 34.06
N ASP A 360 1.42 -12.59 35.08
CA ASP A 360 1.65 -11.20 35.54
C ASP A 360 2.35 -10.35 34.48
N ALA A 361 3.23 -10.95 33.67
CA ALA A 361 3.89 -10.27 32.55
C ALA A 361 2.90 -9.95 31.43
N VAL A 362 1.96 -10.85 31.15
CA VAL A 362 0.91 -10.64 30.14
C VAL A 362 -0.11 -9.61 30.62
N GLN A 363 -0.47 -9.62 31.91
CA GLN A 363 -1.33 -8.60 32.51
C GLN A 363 -0.69 -7.20 32.40
N GLU A 364 0.55 -7.04 32.85
CA GLU A 364 1.26 -5.76 32.77
C GLU A 364 1.45 -5.30 31.31
N LEU A 365 1.79 -6.21 30.39
CA LEU A 365 1.87 -5.89 28.96
C LEU A 365 0.53 -5.33 28.45
N THR A 366 -0.59 -5.96 28.80
CA THR A 366 -1.92 -5.57 28.36
C THR A 366 -2.30 -4.19 28.89
N GLU A 367 -2.04 -3.92 30.17
CA GLU A 367 -2.23 -2.60 30.79
C GLU A 367 -1.37 -1.52 30.11
N CYS A 368 -0.09 -1.80 29.89
CA CYS A 368 0.83 -0.90 29.20
C CYS A 368 0.41 -0.62 27.74
N LEU A 369 -0.14 -1.61 27.03
CA LEU A 369 -0.66 -1.43 25.68
C LEU A 369 -1.93 -0.56 25.65
N VAL A 370 -2.82 -0.71 26.64
CA VAL A 370 -3.98 0.17 26.79
C VAL A 370 -3.56 1.62 27.08
N GLU A 371 -2.60 1.83 27.99
CA GLU A 371 -2.03 3.15 28.26
C GLU A 371 -1.37 3.75 27.00
N ALA A 372 -0.61 2.95 26.25
CA ALA A 372 -0.02 3.37 24.98
C ALA A 372 -1.09 3.72 23.93
N GLY A 373 -2.19 2.97 23.89
CA GLY A 373 -3.34 3.25 23.04
C GLY A 373 -4.03 4.58 23.34
N GLN A 374 -4.22 4.89 24.63
CA GLN A 374 -4.70 6.20 25.09
C GLN A 374 -3.73 7.33 24.74
N PHE A 375 -2.41 7.08 24.89
CA PHE A 375 -1.39 8.05 24.50
C PHE A 375 -1.45 8.40 23.01
N VAL A 376 -1.63 7.41 22.13
CA VAL A 376 -1.75 7.63 20.68
C VAL A 376 -2.98 8.49 20.36
N ASP A 377 -4.13 8.17 20.96
CA ASP A 377 -5.41 8.85 20.75
C ASP A 377 -5.36 10.32 21.24
N GLN A 378 -4.81 10.56 22.42
CA GLN A 378 -4.76 11.89 23.03
C GLN A 378 -3.67 12.79 22.43
N LYS A 379 -2.60 12.21 21.87
CA LYS A 379 -1.41 12.96 21.41
C LYS A 379 -0.98 12.54 19.99
N PRO A 380 -1.86 12.65 18.98
CA PRO A 380 -1.58 12.14 17.62
C PRO A 380 -0.37 12.79 16.96
N GLY A 381 -0.03 14.04 17.32
CA GLY A 381 1.20 14.70 16.83
C GLY A 381 2.48 14.01 17.28
N ILE A 382 2.61 13.75 18.58
CA ILE A 382 3.78 13.06 19.15
C ILE A 382 3.78 11.58 18.72
N ALA A 383 2.60 10.96 18.72
CA ALA A 383 2.45 9.58 18.24
C ALA A 383 2.89 9.42 16.77
N ALA A 384 2.66 10.43 15.92
CA ALA A 384 3.15 10.42 14.55
C ALA A 384 4.69 10.50 14.46
N GLU A 385 5.35 11.26 15.33
CA GLU A 385 6.83 11.29 15.38
C GLU A 385 7.41 9.93 15.76
N VAL A 386 6.84 9.31 16.81
CA VAL A 386 7.20 7.95 17.24
C VAL A 386 6.91 6.94 16.14
N GLY A 387 5.73 7.06 15.52
CA GLY A 387 5.27 6.14 14.48
C GLY A 387 6.12 6.16 13.23
N VAL A 388 6.63 7.31 12.80
CA VAL A 388 7.56 7.35 11.64
C VAL A 388 8.83 6.55 11.94
N ALA A 389 9.41 6.71 13.13
CA ALA A 389 10.62 5.98 13.51
C ALA A 389 10.37 4.47 13.66
N PHE A 390 9.22 4.09 14.22
CA PHE A 390 8.87 2.69 14.49
C PHE A 390 8.37 1.93 13.25
N LEU A 391 7.50 2.55 12.45
CA LEU A 391 6.88 1.93 11.28
C LEU A 391 7.76 2.02 10.03
N ASP A 392 8.72 2.93 9.97
CA ASP A 392 9.64 3.06 8.83
C ASP A 392 11.11 3.21 9.26
N PRO A 393 11.65 2.26 10.04
CA PRO A 393 12.99 2.37 10.62
C PRO A 393 14.09 2.42 9.55
N LYS A 394 13.85 1.76 8.41
CA LYS A 394 14.77 1.73 7.26
C LYS A 394 14.50 2.82 6.23
N LYS A 395 13.51 3.70 6.46
CA LYS A 395 13.07 4.76 5.53
C LYS A 395 12.69 4.26 4.14
N ILE A 396 12.24 3.01 4.05
CA ILE A 396 11.80 2.37 2.79
C ILE A 396 10.44 2.93 2.39
N LEU A 397 9.57 3.21 3.35
CA LEU A 397 8.27 3.82 3.09
C LEU A 397 8.36 5.33 2.87
N GLY A 398 9.42 6.00 3.29
CA GLY A 398 9.51 7.46 3.20
C GLY A 398 8.39 8.17 3.98
N LEU A 399 7.98 7.61 5.12
CA LEU A 399 6.90 8.19 5.92
C LEU A 399 7.31 9.57 6.46
N ARG A 400 6.35 10.50 6.45
CA ARG A 400 6.52 11.86 6.96
C ARG A 400 5.57 12.10 8.12
N VAL A 401 6.05 12.78 9.16
CA VAL A 401 5.27 13.09 10.37
C VAL A 401 3.94 13.78 10.06
N PRO A 402 3.86 14.81 9.17
CA PRO A 402 2.58 15.43 8.85
C PRO A 402 1.56 14.47 8.23
N LEU A 403 2.03 13.53 7.39
CA LEU A 403 1.17 12.54 6.78
C LEU A 403 0.60 11.58 7.83
N LEU A 404 1.46 11.04 8.69
CA LEU A 404 1.04 10.12 9.72
C LEU A 404 0.16 10.81 10.78
N LYS A 405 0.44 12.07 11.11
CA LYS A 405 -0.43 12.88 11.98
C LYS A 405 -1.84 13.00 11.40
N ASN A 406 -1.96 13.25 10.10
CA ASN A 406 -3.27 13.32 9.44
C ASN A 406 -4.02 12.00 9.56
N VAL A 407 -3.35 10.87 9.28
CA VAL A 407 -3.92 9.53 9.44
C VAL A 407 -4.42 9.27 10.86
N LEU A 408 -3.60 9.61 11.87
CA LEU A 408 -3.94 9.39 13.29
C LEU A 408 -5.00 10.37 13.82
N SER A 409 -5.26 11.47 13.12
CA SER A 409 -6.24 12.48 13.53
C SER A 409 -7.57 12.36 12.79
N ASP A 410 -7.70 11.40 11.86
CA ASP A 410 -8.94 11.21 11.11
C ASP A 410 -10.05 10.67 12.03
N PRO A 411 -11.22 11.35 12.14
CA PRO A 411 -12.32 10.90 12.99
C PRO A 411 -12.85 9.50 12.66
N LEU A 412 -12.78 9.09 11.38
CA LEU A 412 -13.18 7.76 10.88
C LEU A 412 -11.97 6.84 10.67
N GLY A 413 -10.77 7.30 11.04
CA GLY A 413 -9.53 6.53 10.97
C GLY A 413 -9.40 5.52 12.10
N ILE A 414 -8.15 5.16 12.39
CA ILE A 414 -7.80 4.19 13.42
C ILE A 414 -8.21 4.68 14.82
N LYS A 415 -8.79 3.78 15.64
CA LYS A 415 -9.07 3.99 17.06
C LYS A 415 -8.15 3.12 17.91
N THR A 416 -7.44 3.76 18.83
CA THR A 416 -6.48 3.09 19.73
C THR A 416 -6.88 3.17 21.20
N ASN A 417 -7.97 3.87 21.53
CA ASN A 417 -8.48 4.05 22.89
C ASN A 417 -9.52 3.00 23.30
N ASP A 418 -10.00 2.17 22.38
CA ASP A 418 -10.92 1.05 22.64
C ASP A 418 -10.35 -0.24 22.06
N LEU A 419 -9.65 -0.97 22.92
CA LEU A 419 -8.90 -2.19 22.57
C LEU A 419 -9.55 -3.48 23.11
N TYR A 420 -10.75 -3.37 23.68
CA TYR A 420 -11.42 -4.51 24.30
C TYR A 420 -11.86 -5.55 23.24
N PRO A 421 -11.50 -6.84 23.39
CA PRO A 421 -11.92 -7.88 22.46
C PRO A 421 -13.43 -8.16 22.48
N VAL A 422 -14.10 -7.95 21.34
CA VAL A 422 -15.54 -8.23 21.17
C VAL A 422 -15.73 -9.53 20.39
N LYS A 423 -16.07 -10.62 21.09
CA LYS A 423 -16.27 -11.95 20.48
C LYS A 423 -17.33 -11.95 19.37
N ALA A 424 -18.40 -11.16 19.49
CA ALA A 424 -19.44 -11.06 18.47
C ALA A 424 -18.91 -10.55 17.11
N ASP A 425 -17.88 -9.71 17.13
CA ASP A 425 -17.29 -9.18 15.89
C ASP A 425 -16.33 -10.19 15.26
N LEU A 426 -15.60 -10.96 16.08
CA LEU A 426 -14.83 -12.11 15.61
C LEU A 426 -15.75 -13.19 15.00
N GLU A 427 -16.93 -13.41 15.59
CA GLU A 427 -17.94 -14.33 15.07
C GLU A 427 -18.40 -13.88 13.67
N LYS A 428 -18.72 -12.59 13.48
CA LYS A 428 -19.07 -12.03 12.16
C LYS A 428 -17.95 -12.28 11.14
N ILE A 429 -16.69 -12.04 11.52
CA ILE A 429 -15.53 -12.27 10.65
C ILE A 429 -15.46 -13.74 10.21
N GLN A 430 -15.43 -14.69 11.16
CA GLN A 430 -15.27 -16.09 10.81
C GLN A 430 -16.47 -16.63 10.03
N ARG A 431 -17.70 -16.17 10.35
CA ARG A 431 -18.92 -16.55 9.61
C ARG A 431 -18.89 -16.05 8.18
N TYR A 432 -18.52 -14.78 7.95
CA TYR A 432 -18.46 -14.26 6.60
C TYR A 432 -17.39 -14.97 5.77
N LEU A 433 -16.17 -15.10 6.31
CA LEU A 433 -15.08 -15.81 5.63
C LEU A 433 -15.46 -17.26 5.30
N HIS A 434 -16.01 -18.00 6.26
CA HIS A 434 -16.38 -19.39 6.07
C HIS A 434 -17.62 -19.57 5.19
N ASP A 435 -18.74 -18.93 5.54
CA ASP A 435 -20.04 -19.20 4.92
C ASP A 435 -20.21 -18.51 3.57
N LYS A 436 -19.59 -17.34 3.35
CA LYS A 436 -19.70 -16.58 2.10
C LYS A 436 -18.52 -16.74 1.17
N MET A 437 -17.32 -16.87 1.71
CA MET A 437 -16.07 -16.91 0.92
C MET A 437 -15.44 -18.30 0.88
N ASN A 438 -15.93 -19.27 1.66
CA ASN A 438 -15.36 -20.61 1.79
C ASN A 438 -13.87 -20.59 2.24
N LEU A 439 -13.51 -19.60 3.06
CA LEU A 439 -12.17 -19.40 3.61
C LEU A 439 -12.14 -19.68 5.11
N GLY A 440 -11.01 -20.20 5.60
CA GLY A 440 -10.80 -20.42 7.03
C GLY A 440 -11.65 -21.55 7.64
N SER A 441 -11.70 -21.58 8.97
CA SER A 441 -12.45 -22.58 9.76
C SER A 441 -13.14 -21.91 10.94
N ILE A 442 -14.33 -22.42 11.32
CA ILE A 442 -15.04 -21.93 12.50
C ILE A 442 -14.41 -22.50 13.77
N ILE A 443 -14.05 -21.62 14.71
CA ILE A 443 -13.43 -21.97 15.99
C ILE A 443 -14.32 -21.62 17.19
N ASP A 444 -14.04 -22.25 18.33
CA ASP A 444 -14.62 -21.87 19.61
C ASP A 444 -13.92 -20.62 20.17
N LEU A 445 -14.56 -19.46 19.99
CA LEU A 445 -14.04 -18.17 20.45
C LEU A 445 -13.87 -18.09 21.98
N ASN A 446 -14.56 -18.93 22.77
CA ASN A 446 -14.36 -18.96 24.22
C ASN A 446 -13.04 -19.62 24.62
N LYS A 447 -12.49 -20.49 23.77
CA LYS A 447 -11.17 -21.10 23.98
C LYS A 447 -10.03 -20.29 23.41
N PHE A 448 -10.33 -19.46 22.40
CA PHE A 448 -9.33 -18.65 21.70
C PHE A 448 -9.10 -17.28 22.37
N VAL A 449 -10.16 -16.62 22.85
CA VAL A 449 -10.08 -15.29 23.45
C VAL A 449 -9.97 -15.39 24.97
N ASP A 450 -8.86 -14.90 25.52
CA ASP A 450 -8.61 -14.83 26.96
C ASP A 450 -8.88 -13.41 27.48
N LEU A 451 -10.10 -13.19 27.99
CA LEU A 451 -10.56 -11.87 28.44
C LEU A 451 -10.00 -11.46 29.80
N ARG A 452 -9.35 -12.36 30.56
CA ARG A 452 -8.87 -12.05 31.93
C ARG A 452 -8.01 -10.79 31.96
N PHE A 453 -7.17 -10.62 30.95
CA PHE A 453 -6.25 -9.50 30.84
C PHE A 453 -6.94 -8.20 30.43
N ALA A 454 -7.79 -8.26 29.40
CA ALA A 454 -8.54 -7.11 28.91
C ALA A 454 -9.61 -6.61 29.90
N ASP A 455 -10.27 -7.53 30.62
CA ASP A 455 -11.28 -7.21 31.65
C ASP A 455 -10.68 -6.35 32.78
N GLN A 456 -9.39 -6.54 33.08
CA GLN A 456 -8.67 -5.72 34.06
C GLN A 456 -8.09 -4.46 33.44
N ALA A 457 -7.51 -4.54 32.23
CA ALA A 457 -6.83 -3.40 31.61
C ALA A 457 -7.77 -2.33 31.06
N CYS A 458 -8.98 -2.68 30.61
CA CYS A 458 -9.89 -1.76 29.90
C CYS A 458 -11.02 -1.17 30.79
N GLN A 459 -10.92 -1.22 32.13
CA GLN A 459 -12.03 -0.99 33.06
C GLN A 459 -12.73 0.38 32.99
N GLU A 460 -12.12 1.43 32.43
CA GLU A 460 -12.78 2.74 32.22
C GLU A 460 -13.51 2.86 30.86
N GLY A 461 -13.50 1.82 30.02
CA GLY A 461 -14.04 1.82 28.65
C GLY A 461 -15.25 0.89 28.41
N ALA A 462 -15.84 0.31 29.47
CA ALA A 462 -16.88 -0.73 29.42
C ALA A 462 -18.21 -0.37 28.71
N SER A 463 -18.26 0.76 28.00
CA SER A 463 -19.31 1.10 27.04
C SER A 463 -19.28 0.20 25.78
N SER A 464 -18.18 -0.52 25.49
CA SER A 464 -17.93 -1.17 24.19
C SER A 464 -18.29 -2.67 24.06
N SER A 465 -19.05 -3.26 25.00
CA SER A 465 -19.53 -4.65 24.85
C SER A 465 -20.59 -4.84 23.75
N LEU A 466 -21.13 -3.74 23.23
CA LEU A 466 -22.02 -3.73 22.07
C LEU A 466 -21.21 -4.01 20.80
N GLY A 467 -21.64 -5.02 20.04
CA GLY A 467 -21.01 -5.38 18.76
C GLY A 467 -21.04 -4.19 17.78
N SER A 468 -19.98 -4.09 16.97
CA SER A 468 -19.86 -3.04 15.96
C SER A 468 -20.94 -3.10 14.87
N ILE A 469 -21.25 -1.95 14.27
CA ILE A 469 -22.31 -1.82 13.26
C ILE A 469 -21.75 -2.22 11.89
N PHE A 470 -22.23 -3.35 11.38
CA PHE A 470 -21.81 -3.91 10.11
C PHE A 470 -22.85 -3.62 9.02
N HIS A 471 -22.48 -2.84 7.99
CA HIS A 471 -23.39 -2.40 6.93
C HIS A 471 -23.35 -3.38 5.74
N GLU A 472 -24.15 -4.45 5.81
CA GLU A 472 -24.16 -5.50 4.76
C GLU A 472 -24.81 -5.06 3.43
N GLY A 473 -25.57 -3.96 3.41
CA GLY A 473 -26.34 -3.52 2.24
C GLY A 473 -25.55 -2.68 1.22
N PRO A 474 -26.00 -2.62 -0.05
CA PRO A 474 -25.28 -1.96 -1.14
C PRO A 474 -25.18 -0.44 -0.99
N LYS A 475 -26.06 0.16 -0.18
CA LYS A 475 -26.19 1.60 0.02
C LYS A 475 -24.85 2.25 0.34
N LYS A 476 -24.08 1.70 1.28
CA LYS A 476 -22.80 2.30 1.71
C LYS A 476 -21.75 2.23 0.61
N SER A 477 -21.60 1.08 -0.06
CA SER A 477 -20.65 0.93 -1.17
C SER A 477 -20.94 1.92 -2.31
N LEU A 478 -22.22 2.12 -2.66
CA LEU A 478 -22.63 3.09 -3.68
C LEU A 478 -22.43 4.54 -3.25
N GLU A 479 -22.74 4.89 -1.98
CA GLU A 479 -22.51 6.23 -1.42
C GLU A 479 -21.02 6.64 -1.50
N LEU A 480 -20.09 5.71 -1.23
CA LEU A 480 -18.65 5.96 -1.35
C LEU A 480 -18.24 6.30 -2.80
N LEU A 481 -18.81 5.60 -3.78
CA LEU A 481 -18.49 5.81 -5.19
C LEU A 481 -19.14 7.09 -5.74
N ASP A 482 -20.36 7.39 -5.32
CA ASP A 482 -21.05 8.65 -5.65
C ASP A 482 -20.27 9.86 -5.12
N ARG A 483 -19.74 9.79 -3.90
CA ARG A 483 -18.89 10.84 -3.33
C ARG A 483 -17.63 11.08 -4.15
N LEU A 484 -16.96 10.01 -4.59
CA LEU A 484 -15.74 10.12 -5.39
C LEU A 484 -15.98 10.85 -6.73
N ILE A 485 -17.10 10.59 -7.42
CA ILE A 485 -17.45 11.35 -8.64
C ILE A 485 -17.64 12.82 -8.32
N LEU A 486 -18.41 13.15 -7.29
CA LEU A 486 -18.68 14.55 -6.91
C LEU A 486 -17.39 15.31 -6.56
N GLU A 487 -16.45 14.65 -5.88
CA GLU A 487 -15.15 15.22 -5.58
C GLU A 487 -14.32 15.48 -6.83
N GLN A 488 -14.33 14.56 -7.81
CA GLN A 488 -13.66 14.75 -9.10
C GLN A 488 -14.28 15.90 -9.91
N GLU A 489 -15.60 16.01 -9.94
CA GLU A 489 -16.32 17.11 -10.59
C GLU A 489 -16.02 18.46 -9.94
N ASN A 490 -16.02 18.51 -8.60
CA ASN A 490 -15.68 19.72 -7.84
C ASN A 490 -14.22 20.13 -8.02
N MET A 491 -13.28 19.17 -8.03
CA MET A 491 -11.87 19.45 -8.31
C MET A 491 -11.65 19.96 -9.73
N ALA A 492 -12.35 19.39 -10.71
CA ALA A 492 -12.30 19.88 -12.09
C ALA A 492 -12.85 21.31 -12.18
N ALA A 493 -14.01 21.58 -11.58
CA ALA A 493 -14.60 22.91 -11.53
C ALA A 493 -13.69 23.92 -10.83
N LYS A 494 -13.09 23.55 -9.69
CA LYS A 494 -12.12 24.38 -8.97
C LYS A 494 -10.86 24.65 -9.79
N SER A 495 -10.31 23.63 -10.45
CA SER A 495 -9.15 23.78 -11.33
C SER A 495 -9.46 24.71 -12.51
N THR A 496 -10.67 24.67 -13.06
CA THR A 496 -11.09 25.62 -14.10
C THR A 496 -11.25 27.03 -13.52
N LEU A 497 -11.84 27.18 -12.34
CA LEU A 497 -11.96 28.46 -11.63
C LEU A 497 -10.60 29.11 -11.32
N ASP A 498 -9.60 28.33 -10.91
CA ASP A 498 -8.24 28.82 -10.64
C ASP A 498 -7.52 29.34 -11.91
N LYS A 499 -8.01 28.97 -13.11
CA LYS A 499 -7.52 29.44 -14.42
C LYS A 499 -8.32 30.65 -14.96
N VAL A 500 -9.39 31.07 -14.30
CA VAL A 500 -10.20 32.24 -14.67
C VAL A 500 -9.61 33.49 -14.04
N GLY A 501 -9.50 34.57 -14.80
CA GLY A 501 -9.02 35.83 -14.25
C GLY A 501 -8.43 36.78 -15.29
N LYS A 502 -7.71 37.78 -14.79
CA LYS A 502 -7.06 38.79 -15.62
C LYS A 502 -5.62 38.38 -15.91
N TYR A 503 -5.29 38.31 -17.19
CA TYR A 503 -3.95 37.97 -17.66
C TYR A 503 -3.35 39.15 -18.42
N LEU A 504 -2.10 39.48 -18.11
CA LEU A 504 -1.30 40.36 -18.95
C LEU A 504 -0.87 39.58 -20.19
N THR A 505 -1.25 40.10 -21.36
CA THR A 505 -0.88 39.52 -22.66
C THR A 505 0.46 40.09 -23.10
N LEU A 506 1.38 39.21 -23.47
CA LEU A 506 2.71 39.54 -24.00
C LEU A 506 2.95 38.76 -25.30
N SER A 507 3.79 39.31 -26.17
CA SER A 507 4.18 38.67 -27.43
C SER A 507 5.62 38.20 -27.38
N LEU A 508 5.89 37.01 -27.91
CA LEU A 508 7.23 36.55 -28.29
C LEU A 508 7.17 36.10 -29.75
N GLY A 509 7.68 36.92 -30.67
CA GLY A 509 7.45 36.77 -32.10
C GLY A 509 5.97 36.90 -32.45
N GLU A 510 5.45 35.95 -33.23
CA GLU A 510 4.03 35.92 -33.65
C GLU A 510 3.10 35.26 -32.62
N ARG A 511 3.62 34.81 -31.47
CA ARG A 511 2.86 34.09 -30.46
C ARG A 511 2.48 34.99 -29.30
N GLU A 512 1.24 34.89 -28.85
CA GLU A 512 0.72 35.57 -27.68
C GLU A 512 0.69 34.63 -26.46
N PHE A 513 1.17 35.16 -25.33
CA PHE A 513 1.21 34.48 -24.05
C PHE A 513 0.49 35.30 -22.98
N GLY A 514 -0.09 34.63 -22.01
CA GLY A 514 -0.74 35.25 -20.85
C GLY A 514 -0.01 34.91 -19.56
N ILE A 515 0.28 35.92 -18.74
CA ILE A 515 0.74 35.75 -17.36
C ILE A 515 -0.33 36.34 -16.42
N ASP A 516 -0.66 35.62 -15.36
CA ASP A 516 -1.61 36.10 -14.36
C ASP A 516 -1.15 37.47 -13.81
N ILE A 517 -2.04 38.47 -13.92
CA ILE A 517 -1.75 39.83 -13.51
C ILE A 517 -1.47 39.95 -12.02
N SER A 518 -2.00 39.02 -11.21
CA SER A 518 -1.79 39.00 -9.75
C SER A 518 -0.32 38.88 -9.35
N LYS A 519 0.50 38.29 -10.23
CA LYS A 519 1.95 38.08 -10.02
C LYS A 519 2.80 39.25 -10.50
N ILE A 520 2.21 40.21 -11.21
CA ILE A 520 2.95 41.29 -11.86
C ILE A 520 2.97 42.51 -10.95
N ARG A 521 4.17 42.97 -10.62
CA ARG A 521 4.37 44.13 -9.74
C ARG A 521 4.45 45.44 -10.52
N GLU A 522 5.25 45.44 -11.59
CA GLU A 522 5.39 46.59 -12.49
C GLU A 522 5.97 46.15 -13.84
N ILE A 523 5.76 46.97 -14.87
CA ILE A 523 6.32 46.77 -16.21
C ILE A 523 7.20 47.99 -16.50
N ILE A 524 8.44 47.73 -16.90
CA ILE A 524 9.40 48.79 -17.24
C ILE A 524 9.94 48.56 -18.66
N GLY A 525 10.28 49.63 -19.36
CA GLY A 525 10.97 49.53 -20.65
C GLY A 525 12.35 48.89 -20.50
N ILE A 526 12.87 48.32 -21.58
CA ILE A 526 14.20 47.73 -21.59
C ILE A 526 15.26 48.76 -21.12
N THR A 527 16.16 48.31 -20.26
CA THR A 527 17.26 49.14 -19.73
C THR A 527 18.54 48.31 -19.67
N THR A 528 19.66 48.98 -19.46
CA THR A 528 20.95 48.29 -19.33
C THR A 528 21.02 47.51 -18.02
N PHE A 529 21.42 46.25 -18.11
CA PHE A 529 21.66 45.36 -16.97
C PHE A 529 23.14 45.00 -16.87
N ARG A 530 23.59 44.63 -15.67
CA ARG A 530 24.97 44.16 -15.44
C ARG A 530 25.02 42.64 -15.50
N THR A 531 25.89 42.12 -16.35
CA THR A 531 26.08 40.66 -16.50
C THR A 531 26.69 40.05 -15.24
N ILE A 532 26.32 38.80 -14.96
CA ILE A 532 26.87 38.02 -13.84
C ILE A 532 27.67 36.85 -14.44
N PRO A 533 28.95 36.68 -14.07
CA PRO A 533 29.75 35.54 -14.51
C PRO A 533 29.12 34.19 -14.13
N ASN A 534 29.30 33.17 -14.98
CA ASN A 534 28.86 31.78 -14.74
C ASN A 534 27.35 31.59 -14.50
N THR A 535 26.51 32.38 -15.17
CA THR A 535 25.05 32.21 -15.14
C THR A 535 24.53 31.47 -16.38
N PRO A 536 23.38 30.77 -16.29
CA PRO A 536 22.74 30.17 -17.46
C PRO A 536 22.44 31.20 -18.54
N GLN A 537 22.46 30.81 -19.81
CA GLN A 537 22.30 31.73 -20.96
C GLN A 537 21.02 32.57 -20.91
N ALA A 538 19.93 32.04 -20.35
CA ALA A 538 18.67 32.78 -20.17
C ALA A 538 18.75 33.90 -19.13
N VAL A 539 19.73 33.87 -18.21
CA VAL A 539 19.93 34.91 -17.20
C VAL A 539 20.83 35.99 -17.77
N ARG A 540 20.26 37.15 -18.09
CA ARG A 540 20.97 38.25 -18.75
C ARG A 540 21.81 39.08 -17.80
N GLY A 541 21.44 39.13 -16.52
CA GLY A 541 22.16 39.90 -15.51
C GLY A 541 21.27 40.38 -14.38
N VAL A 542 21.63 41.51 -13.78
CA VAL A 542 20.86 42.18 -12.73
C VAL A 542 20.67 43.66 -13.02
N ILE A 543 19.56 44.21 -12.52
CA ILE A 543 19.30 45.65 -12.46
C ILE A 543 19.13 46.09 -11.01
N ASN A 544 19.35 47.37 -10.74
CA ASN A 544 18.91 47.99 -9.51
C ASN A 544 17.58 48.71 -9.77
N LEU A 545 16.49 48.19 -9.21
CA LEU A 545 15.18 48.79 -9.30
C LEU A 545 14.77 49.27 -7.91
N ARG A 546 14.67 50.60 -7.74
CA ARG A 546 14.28 51.27 -6.49
C ARG A 546 15.07 50.80 -5.26
N GLY A 547 16.39 50.63 -5.40
CA GLY A 547 17.28 50.22 -4.32
C GLY A 547 17.33 48.71 -4.07
N ARG A 548 16.64 47.90 -4.88
CA ARG A 548 16.69 46.43 -4.81
C ARG A 548 17.36 45.87 -6.05
N VAL A 549 18.23 44.88 -5.86
CA VAL A 549 18.88 44.15 -6.96
C VAL A 549 17.93 43.05 -7.43
N ILE A 550 17.56 43.07 -8.71
CA ILE A 550 16.62 42.12 -9.32
C ILE A 550 17.34 41.40 -10.46
N SER A 551 17.20 40.07 -10.53
CA SER A 551 17.70 39.25 -11.63
C SER A 551 16.84 39.41 -12.89
N ILE A 552 17.49 39.49 -14.04
CA ILE A 552 16.85 39.62 -15.34
C ILE A 552 16.98 38.31 -16.12
N VAL A 553 15.85 37.73 -16.49
CA VAL A 553 15.74 36.49 -17.27
C VAL A 553 15.07 36.79 -18.61
N ASP A 554 15.66 36.36 -19.71
CA ASP A 554 15.07 36.44 -21.04
C ASP A 554 14.11 35.26 -21.25
N LEU A 555 12.82 35.57 -21.46
CA LEU A 555 11.78 34.56 -21.61
C LEU A 555 11.92 33.76 -22.90
N ARG A 556 12.41 34.36 -23.99
CA ARG A 556 12.66 33.64 -25.25
C ARG A 556 13.68 32.54 -25.03
N LEU A 557 14.82 32.92 -24.44
CA LEU A 557 15.90 31.97 -24.16
C LEU A 557 15.45 30.91 -23.15
N LYS A 558 14.63 31.29 -22.16
CA LYS A 558 14.07 30.33 -21.19
C LYS A 558 13.11 29.32 -21.82
N LEU A 559 12.40 29.72 -22.88
CA LEU A 559 11.50 28.86 -23.66
C LEU A 559 12.19 28.25 -24.90
N ASN A 560 13.53 28.29 -24.98
CA ASN A 560 14.33 27.79 -26.10
C ASN A 560 13.93 28.39 -27.46
N MET A 561 13.55 29.66 -27.48
CA MET A 561 13.28 30.44 -28.70
C MET A 561 14.54 31.20 -29.15
N PRO A 562 14.67 31.54 -30.44
CA PRO A 562 15.82 32.30 -30.95
C PRO A 562 15.94 33.68 -30.30
N GLU A 563 17.16 34.09 -29.96
CA GLU A 563 17.46 35.43 -29.44
C GLU A 563 17.16 36.51 -30.49
N ILE A 564 16.74 37.69 -30.03
CA ILE A 564 16.52 38.87 -30.88
C ILE A 564 17.24 40.08 -30.26
N GLU A 565 17.55 41.07 -31.08
CA GLU A 565 17.98 42.37 -30.56
C GLU A 565 16.82 43.08 -29.87
N TYR A 566 17.11 43.62 -28.68
CA TYR A 566 16.12 44.40 -27.95
C TYR A 566 15.92 45.76 -28.61
N ASN A 567 14.68 46.21 -28.61
CA ASN A 567 14.26 47.47 -29.20
C ASN A 567 13.33 48.24 -28.24
N ASP A 568 12.84 49.39 -28.68
CA ASP A 568 12.01 50.28 -27.84
C ASP A 568 10.66 49.67 -27.40
N ARG A 569 10.23 48.55 -28.01
CA ARG A 569 9.02 47.81 -27.59
C ARG A 569 9.33 46.74 -26.54
N THR A 570 10.59 46.34 -26.41
CA THR A 570 11.03 45.32 -25.46
C THR A 570 10.82 45.81 -24.03
N CYS A 571 10.18 44.97 -23.22
CA CYS A 571 9.83 45.29 -21.84
C CYS A 571 10.43 44.28 -20.86
N ILE A 572 10.65 44.73 -19.63
CA ILE A 572 10.93 43.89 -18.48
C ILE A 572 9.66 43.88 -17.61
N ILE A 573 9.06 42.70 -17.47
CA ILE A 573 7.94 42.48 -16.55
C ILE A 573 8.54 42.06 -15.20
N VAL A 574 8.30 42.84 -14.15
CA VAL A 574 8.76 42.53 -12.80
C VAL A 574 7.70 41.67 -12.12
N ILE A 575 8.04 40.42 -11.83
CA ILE A 575 7.13 39.39 -11.35
C ILE A 575 7.57 38.92 -9.97
N GLU A 576 6.59 38.65 -9.12
CA GLU A 576 6.78 38.01 -7.83
C GLU A 576 6.47 36.51 -7.94
N ILE A 577 7.44 35.68 -7.55
CA ILE A 577 7.34 34.21 -7.60
C ILE A 577 7.61 33.59 -6.23
N GLN A 578 7.12 32.38 -6.02
CA GLN A 578 7.34 31.65 -4.78
C GLN A 578 8.65 30.84 -4.84
N GLY A 579 9.69 31.35 -4.18
CA GLY A 579 11.02 30.74 -4.12
C GLY A 579 11.23 29.80 -2.91
N LYS A 580 12.40 29.14 -2.86
CA LYS A 580 12.77 28.17 -1.80
C LYS A 580 12.90 28.78 -0.39
N LYS A 581 13.02 30.11 -0.27
CA LYS A 581 13.22 30.85 1.00
C LYS A 581 12.17 31.95 1.26
N GLY A 582 11.15 32.07 0.42
CA GLY A 582 10.15 33.15 0.48
C GLY A 582 9.72 33.63 -0.90
N GLN A 583 9.13 34.82 -0.99
CA GLN A 583 8.80 35.47 -2.26
C GLN A 583 10.06 36.07 -2.90
N ASP A 584 10.39 35.65 -4.12
CA ASP A 584 11.48 36.19 -4.92
C ASP A 584 10.91 37.12 -6.00
N VAL A 585 11.62 38.21 -6.30
CA VAL A 585 11.23 39.16 -7.35
C VAL A 585 12.21 39.03 -8.51
N ILE A 586 11.69 38.75 -9.70
CA ILE A 586 12.46 38.53 -10.93
C ILE A 586 11.93 39.44 -12.04
N GLY A 587 12.84 40.01 -12.84
CA GLY A 587 12.51 40.71 -14.07
C GLY A 587 12.57 39.78 -15.27
N VAL A 588 11.50 39.74 -16.06
CA VAL A 588 11.38 38.89 -17.25
C VAL A 588 11.35 39.74 -18.51
N VAL A 589 12.32 39.54 -19.40
CA VAL A 589 12.39 40.24 -20.70
C VAL A 589 11.43 39.57 -21.69
N VAL A 590 10.62 40.39 -22.37
CA VAL A 590 9.67 39.98 -23.41
C VAL A 590 9.70 40.95 -24.59
N ASP A 591 9.33 40.50 -25.80
CA ASP A 591 9.38 41.35 -27.00
C ASP A 591 8.49 42.58 -26.88
N ALA A 592 7.26 42.41 -26.39
CA ALA A 592 6.33 43.49 -26.09
C ALA A 592 5.21 43.01 -25.14
N VAL A 593 4.60 43.96 -24.45
CA VAL A 593 3.34 43.78 -23.71
C VAL A 593 2.22 44.42 -24.51
N SER A 594 1.06 43.77 -24.57
CA SER A 594 -0.09 44.24 -25.36
C SER A 594 -1.20 44.82 -24.48
N GLU A 595 -1.99 43.96 -23.84
CA GLU A 595 -3.18 44.36 -23.10
C GLU A 595 -3.44 43.42 -21.91
N VAL A 596 -4.31 43.85 -20.99
CA VAL A 596 -4.86 42.97 -19.96
C VAL A 596 -6.14 42.35 -20.51
N SER A 597 -6.16 41.02 -20.64
CA SER A 597 -7.33 40.26 -21.08
C SER A 597 -7.98 39.55 -19.91
N ASN A 598 -9.32 39.48 -19.92
CA ASN A 598 -10.08 38.76 -18.90
C ASN A 598 -10.52 37.41 -19.48
N VAL A 599 -9.93 36.33 -18.99
CA VAL A 599 -10.21 34.96 -19.45
C VAL A 599 -11.34 34.38 -18.59
N LYS A 600 -12.43 33.97 -19.24
CA LYS A 600 -13.57 33.30 -18.58
C LYS A 600 -13.46 31.78 -18.72
N ALA A 601 -14.17 31.06 -17.87
CA ALA A 601 -14.17 29.58 -17.86
C ALA A 601 -14.56 28.97 -19.22
N GLU A 602 -15.49 29.61 -19.94
CA GLU A 602 -15.98 29.17 -21.26
C GLU A 602 -14.95 29.30 -22.39
N ASP A 603 -13.93 30.15 -22.21
CA ASP A 603 -12.91 30.44 -23.21
C ASP A 603 -11.62 29.60 -23.01
N ILE A 604 -11.58 28.79 -21.95
CA ILE A 604 -10.41 28.01 -21.54
C ILE A 604 -10.46 26.62 -22.18
N GLU A 605 -9.38 26.25 -22.87
CA GLU A 605 -9.15 24.90 -23.39
C GLU A 605 -7.88 24.28 -22.81
N GLU A 606 -7.90 22.96 -22.65
CA GLU A 606 -6.71 22.22 -22.25
C GLU A 606 -5.69 22.16 -23.40
N PRO A 607 -4.37 22.17 -23.08
CA PRO A 607 -3.35 22.00 -24.11
C PRO A 607 -3.55 20.67 -24.86
N PRO A 608 -3.36 20.64 -26.19
CA PRO A 608 -3.55 19.44 -27.00
C PRO A 608 -2.56 18.36 -26.57
N ASN A 609 -3.09 17.19 -26.23
CA ASN A 609 -2.30 16.02 -25.86
C ASN A 609 -1.94 15.23 -27.13
N THR A 610 -1.04 15.79 -27.94
CA THR A 610 -0.46 15.08 -29.08
C THR A 610 0.60 14.12 -28.53
N GLY A 611 0.46 12.81 -28.70
CA GLY A 611 1.37 11.76 -28.19
C GLY A 611 2.82 11.78 -28.71
N LEU A 612 3.32 12.94 -29.08
CA LEU A 612 4.73 13.29 -29.29
C LEU A 612 5.27 13.86 -27.98
N GLU A 613 6.54 13.63 -27.65
CA GLU A 613 7.22 14.23 -26.49
C GLU A 613 7.34 15.75 -26.63
N MET A 614 6.23 16.48 -26.43
CA MET A 614 6.21 17.92 -26.31
C MET A 614 6.20 18.28 -24.82
N ASN A 615 7.22 19.03 -24.37
CA ASN A 615 7.31 19.49 -22.99
C ASN A 615 6.30 20.64 -22.76
N THR A 616 5.06 20.30 -22.44
CA THR A 616 3.94 21.23 -22.17
C THR A 616 3.83 21.62 -20.69
N ASP A 617 4.78 21.20 -19.85
CA ASP A 617 4.77 21.36 -18.39
C ASP A 617 4.60 22.80 -17.90
N HIS A 618 4.88 23.80 -18.73
CA HIS A 618 4.87 25.21 -18.38
C HIS A 618 3.61 25.95 -18.88
N ILE A 619 2.67 25.23 -19.49
CA ILE A 619 1.41 25.78 -20.00
C ILE A 619 0.29 25.46 -19.01
N LEU A 620 -0.39 26.49 -18.49
CA LEU A 620 -1.56 26.35 -17.62
C LEU A 620 -2.81 25.93 -18.40
N ALA A 621 -3.04 26.59 -19.54
CA ALA A 621 -4.14 26.35 -20.47
C ALA A 621 -3.96 27.16 -21.75
N MET A 622 -4.86 26.95 -22.72
CA MET A 622 -5.04 27.83 -23.87
C MET A 622 -6.32 28.65 -23.67
N ALA A 623 -6.26 29.94 -24.01
CA ALA A 623 -7.42 30.82 -23.96
C ALA A 623 -7.79 31.25 -25.37
N LYS A 624 -9.02 30.97 -25.80
CA LYS A 624 -9.57 31.48 -27.06
C LYS A 624 -9.99 32.92 -26.89
N ASN A 625 -9.68 33.74 -27.89
CA ASN A 625 -10.22 35.08 -27.96
C ASN A 625 -11.57 35.05 -28.73
N PRO A 626 -12.70 35.34 -28.06
CA PRO A 626 -14.01 35.27 -28.70
C PRO A 626 -14.17 36.29 -29.84
N ASP A 627 -13.39 37.37 -29.85
CA ASP A 627 -13.56 38.47 -30.81
C ASP A 627 -12.82 38.26 -32.15
N ASN A 628 -11.75 37.46 -32.18
CA ASN A 628 -10.90 37.32 -33.38
C ASN A 628 -10.40 35.88 -33.65
N ALA A 629 -10.92 34.89 -32.91
CA ALA A 629 -10.53 33.47 -33.01
C ALA A 629 -9.02 33.19 -32.82
N SER A 630 -8.25 34.12 -32.26
CA SER A 630 -6.86 33.87 -31.87
C SER A 630 -6.80 33.01 -30.61
N VAL A 631 -5.68 32.31 -30.42
CA VAL A 631 -5.44 31.50 -29.22
C VAL A 631 -4.21 32.03 -28.51
N LYS A 632 -4.35 32.28 -27.20
CA LYS A 632 -3.27 32.72 -26.31
C LYS A 632 -2.86 31.55 -25.42
N ILE A 633 -1.56 31.42 -25.15
CA ILE A 633 -1.03 30.38 -24.25
C ILE A 633 -0.87 30.96 -22.85
N LEU A 634 -1.59 30.44 -21.87
CA LEU A 634 -1.46 30.87 -20.47
C LEU A 634 -0.27 30.15 -19.83
N LEU A 635 0.67 30.89 -19.26
CA LEU A 635 1.94 30.37 -18.75
C LEU A 635 1.93 30.19 -17.23
N ASP A 636 2.47 29.07 -16.77
CA ASP A 636 2.82 28.87 -15.35
C ASP A 636 4.19 29.51 -15.07
N ILE A 637 4.18 30.80 -14.79
CA ILE A 637 5.42 31.57 -14.64
C ILE A 637 6.29 31.11 -13.46
N ASP A 638 5.69 30.59 -12.38
CA ASP A 638 6.46 30.06 -11.25
C ASP A 638 7.26 28.84 -11.69
N ARG A 639 6.61 27.92 -12.41
CA ARG A 639 7.26 26.71 -12.90
C ARG A 639 8.31 26.99 -13.97
N ILE A 640 8.11 28.01 -14.80
CA ILE A 640 9.10 28.46 -15.79
C ILE A 640 10.36 28.98 -15.08
N LEU A 641 10.21 29.83 -14.07
CA LEU A 641 11.34 30.55 -13.48
C LEU A 641 12.06 29.80 -12.36
N THR A 642 11.44 28.80 -11.75
CA THR A 642 12.04 28.00 -10.65
C THR A 642 12.81 26.76 -11.11
N ARG A 643 12.70 26.38 -12.38
CA ARG A 643 13.40 25.23 -12.99
C ARG A 643 14.78 25.58 -13.53
#